data_AF-A0A671KSL5-F1
#
_entry.id   AF-A0A671KSL5-F1
#
_cell.length_a   1.000
_cell.length_b   1.000
_cell.length_c   1.000
_cell.angle_alpha   90.00
_cell.angle_beta   90.00
_cell.angle_gamma   90.00
#
_symmetry.space_group_name_H-M   'P 1'
#
loop_
_entity.id
_entity.type
_entity.pdbx_description
1 polymer ?
#
loop_
_entity_poly.entity_id
_entity_poly.type
_entity_poly.pdbx_seq_one_letter_code
_entity_poly.pdbx_strand_id
1 'polypeptide(L)'
;EGFLKGILLHRDLQLKAGLILSDSCFRNLAEDRSGINLKDLVHDPSLLGGIISAYKIVPDEIDEIKVTLPLTPSTAFFLLLSIGTGTFDGLCTCCCLYMCVLSRLQATREVIEREAPGMALAMLMGSLNVTPLGMLSRPVCGIRGKTLIINLPGSKKGSQREIVTSLFLCIVYEVHDALEDLPSPPPPLSPPPTTSPHKQTEDKGVQCEEEDEEKKDSGVASTEDSGSSHITAAAIAAKSMMSHPSHAVVMAKGGQPLSGFIPSTSIPSHFTCSCSDTIPESIISRGVQVLPRDTASLSSTPSESPCAQQSRLSTASCPTPKVQSRCSSKENILRASHSAVDITKVARRHRMSPFPLTSMDKAFITVLEMTPVLGNEIINYRDGMGRVLAQDVYAKDNLPPFPASVKDGYAVRAADGPGDRFIIGESQAGEQPILTVMPGQVMRVTTGAPIPCGADAVVQVEDTELLRESEDGTEELEVRILVQARPGQDIRPIGHDIKRGECVLAKGTHMGASEIGLLATVGVTEVEVQKFPVVAVMSTGNELLNPEDDLHPGKIRDSNRSTLLATIQEHGYPTINLGIVGDNPDDLLNALHEGISRADVIITSGGVSMGEKDYLKQVLDIDLHAQIHFGRVFMKPGLPTTFATLDIDGTRKLIFALPGNPVSAVVTCNLFVIPALRKMQGILDPRPTIIKARLSCDVKLDPRPEYHRCILTWHHQEPLPWAQSTGNQMSSRLMSMRSANGLLMLPPKTEQYVELHKGEVVDVMVIGRL
;
A
#
# COMPACT_ATOMS: atom_id res chain seq x y z
N GLU A 1 -7.32 -43.41 -4.90
CA GLU A 1 -7.80 -44.33 -3.84
C GLU A 1 -7.08 -45.67 -3.84
N GLY A 2 -7.26 -46.56 -4.82
CA GLY A 2 -6.77 -47.95 -4.78
C GLY A 2 -5.29 -48.12 -4.38
N PHE A 3 -4.40 -47.27 -4.89
CA PHE A 3 -2.96 -47.30 -4.57
C PHE A 3 -2.66 -47.06 -3.07
N LEU A 4 -3.38 -46.14 -2.40
CA LEU A 4 -3.16 -45.86 -0.97
C LEU A 4 -3.62 -47.02 -0.07
N LYS A 5 -4.62 -47.79 -0.48
CA LYS A 5 -5.06 -48.98 0.26
C LYS A 5 -4.02 -50.12 0.26
N GLY A 6 -3.06 -50.12 -0.66
CA GLY A 6 -1.94 -51.07 -0.66
C GLY A 6 -0.91 -50.77 0.43
N ILE A 7 -0.56 -49.49 0.61
CA ILE A 7 0.48 -49.05 1.55
C ILE A 7 0.04 -49.29 3.01
N LEU A 8 -1.23 -49.02 3.33
CA LEU A 8 -1.81 -49.19 4.68
C LEU A 8 -1.86 -50.65 5.21
N LEU A 9 -1.50 -51.66 4.40
CA LEU A 9 -1.59 -53.07 4.79
C LEU A 9 -0.25 -53.75 5.10
N HIS A 10 0.88 -53.06 4.94
CA HIS A 10 2.21 -53.60 5.27
C HIS A 10 2.63 -53.33 6.73
N ARG A 11 2.01 -54.12 7.63
CA ARG A 11 2.44 -54.60 8.97
C ARG A 11 3.27 -53.71 9.92
N ASP A 12 2.83 -53.77 11.19
CA ASP A 12 3.60 -53.61 12.43
C ASP A 12 4.02 -52.21 12.89
N LEU A 13 3.49 -51.14 12.28
CA LEU A 13 3.44 -49.81 12.90
C LEU A 13 2.40 -49.75 14.05
N GLN A 14 2.80 -50.21 15.24
CA GLN A 14 1.99 -50.02 16.47
C GLN A 14 2.05 -48.55 16.92
N LEU A 15 1.11 -47.75 16.42
CA LEU A 15 0.91 -46.35 16.80
C LEU A 15 0.45 -46.26 18.27
N LYS A 16 1.26 -45.67 19.16
CA LYS A 16 0.95 -45.47 20.59
C LYS A 16 1.23 -44.04 21.02
N ALA A 17 0.24 -43.39 21.64
CA ALA A 17 0.26 -41.97 21.98
C ALA A 17 -0.57 -41.69 23.25
N GLY A 18 -0.34 -40.53 23.90
CA GLY A 18 -1.28 -39.96 24.87
C GLY A 18 -0.66 -39.07 25.95
N LEU A 19 -0.59 -37.76 25.70
CA LEU A 19 -0.38 -36.76 26.74
C LEU A 19 -1.28 -35.54 26.53
N ILE A 20 -1.83 -34.98 27.62
CA ILE A 20 -2.75 -33.83 27.57
C ILE A 20 -2.34 -32.78 28.60
N LEU A 21 -2.30 -31.53 28.14
CA LEU A 21 -1.89 -30.36 28.92
C LEU A 21 -3.10 -29.48 29.16
N SER A 22 -3.55 -29.41 30.41
CA SER A 22 -4.72 -28.63 30.83
C SER A 22 -4.78 -28.48 32.35
N ASP A 23 -4.49 -27.28 32.84
CA ASP A 23 -4.61 -26.92 34.25
C ASP A 23 -6.01 -27.16 34.82
N SER A 24 -7.07 -26.86 34.05
CA SER A 24 -8.45 -27.02 34.49
C SER A 24 -8.86 -28.49 34.63
N CYS A 25 -8.36 -29.38 33.76
CA CYS A 25 -8.60 -30.81 33.90
C CYS A 25 -7.73 -31.42 35.00
N PHE A 26 -6.47 -30.98 35.15
CA PHE A 26 -5.57 -31.43 36.22
C PHE A 26 -6.12 -31.09 37.61
N ARG A 27 -6.70 -29.89 37.77
CA ARG A 27 -7.33 -29.43 39.03
C ARG A 27 -8.77 -29.95 39.24
N ASN A 28 -9.26 -30.85 38.38
CA ASN A 28 -10.64 -31.38 38.38
C ASN A 28 -11.75 -30.30 38.27
N LEU A 29 -11.44 -29.15 37.66
CA LEU A 29 -12.38 -28.04 37.44
C LEU A 29 -13.15 -28.15 36.11
N ALA A 30 -12.69 -29.01 35.19
CA ALA A 30 -13.35 -29.28 33.92
C ALA A 30 -13.17 -30.76 33.49
N GLU A 31 -14.18 -31.31 32.81
CA GLU A 31 -14.09 -32.63 32.17
C GLU A 31 -13.12 -32.59 30.99
N ASP A 32 -12.22 -33.59 30.86
CA ASP A 32 -11.43 -33.74 29.65
C ASP A 32 -12.30 -34.24 28.48
N ARG A 33 -12.83 -33.28 27.72
CA ARG A 33 -13.51 -33.55 26.44
C ARG A 33 -12.51 -33.68 25.29
N SER A 34 -11.28 -33.17 25.42
CA SER A 34 -10.31 -33.14 24.33
C SER A 34 -9.66 -34.51 24.13
N GLY A 35 -9.27 -35.18 25.22
CA GLY A 35 -8.68 -36.52 25.19
C GLY A 35 -9.66 -37.65 24.97
N ILE A 36 -10.95 -37.49 25.29
CA ILE A 36 -11.98 -38.42 24.78
C ILE A 36 -12.00 -38.37 23.25
N ASN A 37 -12.06 -37.17 22.66
CA ASN A 37 -11.97 -37.03 21.20
C ASN A 37 -10.65 -37.56 20.62
N LEU A 38 -9.52 -37.37 21.32
CA LEU A 38 -8.23 -37.92 20.89
C LEU A 38 -8.18 -39.46 20.99
N LYS A 39 -8.82 -40.05 22.00
CA LYS A 39 -8.97 -41.51 22.16
C LYS A 39 -9.81 -42.09 21.01
N ASP A 40 -10.96 -41.48 20.72
CA ASP A 40 -11.79 -41.86 19.57
C ASP A 40 -10.97 -41.82 18.28
N LEU A 41 -10.21 -40.74 18.07
CA LEU A 41 -9.38 -40.51 16.88
C LEU A 41 -8.26 -41.54 16.71
N VAL A 42 -7.53 -41.87 17.79
CA VAL A 42 -6.46 -42.87 17.74
C VAL A 42 -7.02 -44.26 17.48
N HIS A 43 -8.19 -44.59 18.06
CA HIS A 43 -8.80 -45.91 17.90
C HIS A 43 -9.58 -46.11 16.59
N ASP A 44 -9.96 -45.04 15.86
CA ASP A 44 -10.65 -45.14 14.58
C ASP A 44 -9.77 -45.84 13.52
N PRO A 45 -10.15 -47.05 13.02
CA PRO A 45 -9.38 -47.78 12.02
C PRO A 45 -9.37 -47.13 10.63
N SER A 46 -10.22 -46.13 10.39
CA SER A 46 -10.24 -45.35 9.15
C SER A 46 -9.31 -44.14 9.17
N LEU A 47 -8.71 -43.81 10.34
CA LEU A 47 -7.85 -42.64 10.53
C LEU A 47 -6.45 -42.99 11.08
N LEU A 48 -6.38 -43.77 12.17
CA LEU A 48 -5.12 -44.05 12.89
C LEU A 48 -4.92 -45.53 13.28
N GLY A 49 -5.98 -46.23 13.69
CA GLY A 49 -5.91 -47.67 14.05
C GLY A 49 -4.94 -48.02 15.19
N GLY A 50 -4.64 -47.08 16.09
CA GLY A 50 -3.62 -47.17 17.13
C GLY A 50 -4.10 -47.70 18.50
N ILE A 51 -3.13 -47.93 19.39
CA ILE A 51 -3.32 -48.43 20.76
C ILE A 51 -2.64 -47.47 21.75
N ILE A 52 -3.42 -46.83 22.61
CA ILE A 52 -2.93 -45.89 23.62
C ILE A 52 -2.14 -46.65 24.70
N SER A 53 -0.83 -46.37 24.80
CA SER A 53 0.08 -47.01 25.76
C SER A 53 0.11 -46.33 27.13
N ALA A 54 -0.06 -45.02 27.14
CA ALA A 54 -0.07 -44.17 28.31
C ALA A 54 -1.05 -43.01 28.08
N TYR A 55 -1.63 -42.51 29.16
CA TYR A 55 -2.48 -41.33 29.15
C TYR A 55 -2.30 -40.62 30.50
N LYS A 56 -1.78 -39.39 30.48
CA LYS A 56 -1.60 -38.56 31.67
C LYS A 56 -2.07 -37.12 31.37
N ILE A 57 -2.74 -36.51 32.34
CA ILE A 57 -3.04 -35.08 32.38
C ILE A 57 -1.93 -34.41 33.19
N VAL A 58 -1.41 -33.29 32.70
CA VAL A 58 -0.30 -32.53 33.29
C VAL A 58 -0.74 -31.05 33.42
N PRO A 59 -0.32 -30.33 34.48
CA PRO A 59 -0.50 -28.88 34.56
C PRO A 59 0.25 -28.16 33.43
N ASP A 60 -0.09 -26.89 33.22
CA ASP A 60 0.47 -26.04 32.17
C ASP A 60 1.83 -25.41 32.56
N GLU A 61 2.56 -26.07 33.46
CA GLU A 61 3.88 -25.66 33.98
C GLU A 61 5.03 -26.30 33.19
N ILE A 62 6.00 -25.48 32.78
CA ILE A 62 7.05 -25.87 31.84
C ILE A 62 7.86 -27.08 32.34
N ASP A 63 8.17 -27.14 33.62
CA ASP A 63 9.06 -28.19 34.16
C ASP A 63 8.31 -29.51 34.44
N GLU A 64 7.01 -29.48 34.80
CA GLU A 64 6.14 -30.68 34.85
C GLU A 64 5.95 -31.30 33.46
N ILE A 65 5.82 -30.46 32.42
CA ILE A 65 5.79 -30.88 31.01
C ILE A 65 7.14 -31.53 30.63
N LYS A 66 8.27 -30.88 30.93
CA LYS A 66 9.63 -31.40 30.68
C LYS A 66 9.94 -32.70 31.41
N VAL A 67 9.44 -32.89 32.64
CA VAL A 67 9.62 -34.13 33.42
C VAL A 67 8.74 -35.25 32.89
N THR A 68 7.54 -34.94 32.39
CA THR A 68 6.60 -35.95 31.90
C THR A 68 6.95 -36.47 30.50
N LEU A 69 7.41 -35.62 29.57
CA LEU A 69 7.76 -35.99 28.20
C LEU A 69 8.83 -37.11 28.06
N PRO A 70 9.93 -37.17 28.83
CA PRO A 70 10.95 -38.22 28.72
C PRO A 70 10.56 -39.57 29.36
N LEU A 71 9.44 -39.67 30.07
CA LEU A 71 9.04 -40.90 30.78
C LEU A 71 8.35 -41.95 29.89
N THR A 72 8.30 -41.75 28.57
CA THR A 72 7.75 -42.73 27.61
C THR A 72 8.85 -43.62 27.01
N PRO A 73 8.65 -44.95 26.93
CA PRO A 73 9.73 -45.91 26.65
C PRO A 73 10.24 -45.90 25.19
N SER A 74 11.51 -46.31 25.04
CA SER A 74 12.38 -46.11 23.87
C SER A 74 12.13 -47.05 22.67
N THR A 75 10.88 -47.22 22.23
CA THR A 75 10.52 -48.07 21.06
C THR A 75 9.56 -47.38 20.07
N ALA A 76 10.10 -46.39 19.34
CA ALA A 76 9.55 -45.79 18.12
C ALA A 76 8.05 -45.39 18.15
N PHE A 77 7.75 -44.13 18.52
CA PHE A 77 6.37 -43.67 18.70
C PHE A 77 6.03 -42.32 18.04
N PHE A 78 4.72 -42.16 17.80
CA PHE A 78 4.09 -40.96 17.27
C PHE A 78 3.35 -40.28 18.42
N LEU A 79 3.92 -39.22 19.01
CA LEU A 79 3.41 -38.58 20.21
C LEU A 79 2.51 -37.39 19.89
N LEU A 80 1.19 -37.63 19.89
CA LEU A 80 0.18 -36.57 19.85
C LEU A 80 0.06 -35.93 21.23
N LEU A 81 0.29 -34.61 21.31
CA LEU A 81 -0.16 -33.77 22.42
C LEU A 81 -1.44 -33.04 22.03
N SER A 82 -2.51 -33.27 22.79
CA SER A 82 -3.72 -32.45 22.70
C SER A 82 -3.57 -31.25 23.63
N ILE A 83 -3.39 -30.05 23.07
CA ILE A 83 -3.43 -28.80 23.83
C ILE A 83 -4.88 -28.43 24.10
N GLY A 84 -5.21 -28.11 25.36
CA GLY A 84 -6.50 -27.50 25.72
C GLY A 84 -6.67 -26.08 25.14
N THR A 85 -6.94 -25.97 23.83
CA THR A 85 -7.34 -24.70 23.21
C THR A 85 -8.77 -24.37 23.61
N GLY A 86 -8.94 -23.51 24.60
CA GLY A 86 -10.21 -22.80 24.78
C GLY A 86 -10.54 -22.07 23.47
N THR A 87 -11.67 -22.41 22.84
CA THR A 87 -12.09 -21.73 21.62
C THR A 87 -12.49 -20.29 21.94
N PHE A 88 -12.22 -19.37 21.02
CA PHE A 88 -12.42 -17.93 21.23
C PHE A 88 -13.91 -17.53 21.03
N ASP A 89 -14.81 -18.33 21.59
CA ASP A 89 -16.27 -18.20 21.51
C ASP A 89 -16.79 -17.39 22.71
N GLY A 90 -16.61 -16.07 22.66
CA GLY A 90 -17.05 -15.13 23.69
C GLY A 90 -15.91 -14.26 24.24
N LEU A 91 -16.26 -13.13 24.86
CA LEU A 91 -15.29 -12.19 25.42
C LEU A 91 -14.59 -12.82 26.63
N CYS A 92 -13.29 -13.05 26.54
CA CYS A 92 -12.45 -13.47 27.66
C CYS A 92 -11.26 -12.51 27.82
N THR A 93 -11.31 -11.66 28.84
CA THR A 93 -10.34 -10.58 29.07
C THR A 93 -9.09 -11.03 29.88
N CYS A 94 -8.81 -12.34 29.93
CA CYS A 94 -7.84 -12.93 30.86
C CYS A 94 -6.46 -13.16 30.22
N CYS A 95 -5.46 -12.37 30.64
CA CYS A 95 -4.06 -12.48 30.18
C CYS A 95 -3.47 -13.90 30.37
N CYS A 96 -3.92 -14.63 31.40
CA CYS A 96 -3.46 -15.98 31.72
C CYS A 96 -3.62 -16.98 30.56
N LEU A 97 -4.69 -16.90 29.76
CA LEU A 97 -4.94 -17.89 28.70
C LEU A 97 -3.85 -17.82 27.60
N TYR A 98 -3.38 -16.60 27.29
CA TYR A 98 -2.28 -16.37 26.34
C TYR A 98 -0.95 -16.85 26.91
N MET A 99 -0.68 -16.60 28.21
CA MET A 99 0.52 -17.10 28.90
C MET A 99 0.59 -18.64 28.88
N CYS A 100 -0.48 -19.35 29.24
CA CYS A 100 -0.49 -20.82 29.22
C CYS A 100 -0.24 -21.39 27.82
N VAL A 101 -0.72 -20.75 26.74
CA VAL A 101 -0.39 -21.17 25.37
C VAL A 101 1.10 -20.98 25.06
N LEU A 102 1.69 -19.84 25.46
CA LEU A 102 3.13 -19.60 25.28
C LEU A 102 3.99 -20.63 26.04
N SER A 103 3.70 -20.86 27.33
CA SER A 103 4.43 -21.81 28.17
C SER A 103 4.47 -23.22 27.58
N ARG A 104 3.35 -23.72 27.06
CA ARG A 104 3.28 -25.04 26.41
C ARG A 104 4.12 -25.14 25.14
N LEU A 105 4.05 -24.13 24.27
CA LEU A 105 4.82 -24.10 23.01
C LEU A 105 6.33 -23.99 23.30
N GLN A 106 6.71 -23.21 24.31
CA GLN A 106 8.09 -23.11 24.78
C GLN A 106 8.58 -24.44 25.40
N ALA A 107 7.79 -25.07 26.28
CA ALA A 107 8.13 -26.37 26.86
C ALA A 107 8.31 -27.48 25.81
N THR A 108 7.55 -27.42 24.70
CA THR A 108 7.73 -28.34 23.57
C THR A 108 9.04 -28.04 22.83
N ARG A 109 9.35 -26.77 22.57
CA ARG A 109 10.58 -26.32 21.89
C ARG A 109 11.86 -26.63 22.66
N GLU A 110 11.81 -26.58 23.99
CA GLU A 110 12.94 -26.93 24.86
C GLU A 110 13.13 -28.46 25.02
N VAL A 111 12.29 -29.29 24.40
CA VAL A 111 12.31 -30.75 24.52
C VAL A 111 12.55 -31.48 23.18
N ILE A 112 12.24 -30.86 22.04
CA ILE A 112 12.57 -31.38 20.70
C ILE A 112 14.04 -31.14 20.36
N GLU A 113 14.66 -32.11 19.69
CA GLU A 113 16.07 -32.07 19.25
C GLU A 113 16.21 -31.48 17.83
N ARG A 114 15.18 -31.67 16.98
CA ARG A 114 15.10 -31.06 15.63
C ARG A 114 13.67 -30.55 15.40
N GLU A 115 13.48 -29.27 15.05
CA GLU A 115 12.16 -28.77 14.62
C GLU A 115 11.76 -29.37 13.27
N ALA A 116 10.46 -29.56 13.05
CA ALA A 116 9.86 -30.00 11.79
C ALA A 116 8.97 -28.88 11.19
N PRO A 117 9.55 -27.76 10.73
CA PRO A 117 8.78 -26.56 10.36
C PRO A 117 7.84 -26.80 9.16
N GLY A 118 8.19 -27.69 8.23
CA GLY A 118 7.30 -28.05 7.11
C GLY A 118 6.00 -28.72 7.56
N MET A 119 6.04 -29.51 8.66
CA MET A 119 4.86 -30.12 9.26
C MET A 119 3.98 -29.08 9.95
N ALA A 120 4.59 -28.15 10.69
CA ALA A 120 3.88 -27.03 11.30
C ALA A 120 3.21 -26.13 10.24
N LEU A 121 3.89 -25.86 9.12
CA LEU A 121 3.32 -25.13 7.98
C LEU A 121 2.16 -25.88 7.33
N ALA A 122 2.28 -27.19 7.12
CA ALA A 122 1.19 -28.01 6.57
C ALA A 122 -0.05 -28.01 7.48
N MET A 123 0.15 -28.07 8.80
CA MET A 123 -0.94 -27.92 9.78
C MET A 123 -1.58 -26.53 9.70
N LEU A 124 -0.80 -25.45 9.66
CA LEU A 124 -1.28 -24.08 9.53
C LEU A 124 -2.10 -23.86 8.25
N MET A 125 -1.63 -24.39 7.11
CA MET A 125 -2.37 -24.38 5.85
C MET A 125 -3.67 -25.21 5.94
N GLY A 126 -3.66 -26.31 6.70
CA GLY A 126 -4.85 -27.05 7.10
C GLY A 126 -5.86 -26.18 7.88
N SER A 127 -5.40 -25.48 8.93
CA SER A 127 -6.25 -24.59 9.75
C SER A 127 -6.87 -23.45 8.91
N LEU A 128 -6.07 -22.81 8.05
CA LEU A 128 -6.47 -21.70 7.18
C LEU A 128 -7.61 -22.07 6.22
N ASN A 129 -7.61 -23.30 5.69
CA ASN A 129 -8.68 -23.82 4.83
C ASN A 129 -10.02 -24.07 5.58
N VAL A 130 -10.04 -23.93 6.92
CA VAL A 130 -11.25 -24.11 7.74
C VAL A 130 -11.73 -22.78 8.33
N THR A 131 -10.82 -21.87 8.70
CA THR A 131 -11.17 -20.56 9.24
C THR A 131 -10.04 -19.54 8.99
N PRO A 132 -10.35 -18.27 8.65
CA PRO A 132 -9.36 -17.20 8.60
C PRO A 132 -8.62 -16.98 9.93
N LEU A 133 -9.25 -17.32 11.07
CA LEU A 133 -8.60 -17.30 12.38
C LEU A 133 -7.51 -18.36 12.55
N GLY A 134 -7.42 -19.33 11.61
CA GLY A 134 -6.32 -20.29 11.53
C GLY A 134 -4.96 -19.62 11.37
N MET A 135 -4.91 -18.40 10.80
CA MET A 135 -3.69 -17.57 10.74
C MET A 135 -3.09 -17.23 12.12
N LEU A 136 -3.88 -17.35 13.19
CA LEU A 136 -3.46 -17.10 14.57
C LEU A 136 -2.97 -18.38 15.28
N SER A 137 -3.06 -19.55 14.64
CA SER A 137 -2.52 -20.78 15.21
C SER A 137 -0.99 -20.75 15.21
N ARG A 138 -0.38 -21.39 16.21
CA ARG A 138 1.08 -21.49 16.36
C ARG A 138 1.47 -22.97 16.54
N PRO A 139 1.26 -23.82 15.50
CA PRO A 139 1.61 -25.23 15.58
C PRO A 139 3.11 -25.38 15.80
N VAL A 140 3.48 -26.32 16.67
CA VAL A 140 4.87 -26.73 16.92
C VAL A 140 4.95 -28.24 16.70
N CYS A 141 5.91 -28.64 15.89
CA CYS A 141 6.18 -30.03 15.53
C CYS A 141 7.70 -30.23 15.51
N GLY A 142 8.17 -31.38 16.00
CA GLY A 142 9.60 -31.69 16.03
C GLY A 142 9.88 -33.12 16.48
N ILE A 143 11.13 -33.53 16.35
CA ILE A 143 11.60 -34.89 16.62
C ILE A 143 12.48 -34.87 17.88
N ARG A 144 12.34 -35.91 18.71
CA ARG A 144 13.23 -36.22 19.84
C ARG A 144 13.58 -37.72 19.80
N GLY A 145 14.84 -38.06 19.59
CA GLY A 145 15.28 -39.43 19.32
C GLY A 145 14.48 -40.05 18.15
N LYS A 146 13.81 -41.18 18.41
CA LYS A 146 12.90 -41.85 17.46
C LYS A 146 11.40 -41.54 17.71
N THR A 147 11.10 -40.37 18.27
CA THR A 147 9.73 -39.94 18.59
C THR A 147 9.39 -38.62 17.89
N LEU A 148 8.30 -38.61 17.10
CA LEU A 148 7.73 -37.39 16.54
C LEU A 148 6.75 -36.77 17.55
N ILE A 149 6.89 -35.47 17.82
CA ILE A 149 6.10 -34.72 18.79
C ILE A 149 5.25 -33.69 18.04
N ILE A 150 3.92 -33.74 18.18
CA ILE A 150 2.98 -32.86 17.49
C ILE A 150 2.03 -32.20 18.49
N ASN A 151 2.00 -30.86 18.51
CA ASN A 151 1.03 -30.07 19.28
C ASN A 151 -0.24 -29.81 18.47
N LEU A 152 -1.37 -30.37 18.90
CA LEU A 152 -2.67 -30.29 18.22
C LEU A 152 -3.68 -29.43 19.01
N PRO A 153 -4.61 -28.73 18.33
CA PRO A 153 -5.67 -27.97 18.98
C PRO A 153 -6.75 -28.87 19.57
N GLY A 154 -7.25 -28.53 20.76
CA GLY A 154 -8.23 -29.33 21.52
C GLY A 154 -9.67 -29.30 20.98
N SER A 155 -9.98 -28.44 20.00
CA SER A 155 -11.29 -28.45 19.35
C SER A 155 -11.45 -29.69 18.45
N LYS A 156 -12.55 -30.45 18.60
CA LYS A 156 -12.81 -31.69 17.82
C LYS A 156 -12.68 -31.48 16.31
N LYS A 157 -13.07 -30.32 15.78
CA LYS A 157 -12.97 -30.00 14.34
C LYS A 157 -11.54 -29.66 13.88
N GLY A 158 -10.72 -29.06 14.76
CA GLY A 158 -9.32 -28.74 14.48
C GLY A 158 -8.46 -29.99 14.49
N SER A 159 -8.46 -30.74 15.60
CA SER A 159 -7.67 -31.97 15.73
C SER A 159 -7.96 -32.97 14.62
N GLN A 160 -9.24 -33.23 14.30
CA GLN A 160 -9.62 -34.15 13.23
C GLN A 160 -8.99 -33.82 11.87
N ARG A 161 -8.89 -32.53 11.50
CA ARG A 161 -8.35 -32.13 10.19
C ARG A 161 -6.83 -31.98 10.22
N GLU A 162 -6.26 -31.45 11.28
CA GLU A 162 -4.79 -31.29 11.39
C GLU A 162 -4.08 -32.64 11.57
N ILE A 163 -4.68 -33.63 12.24
CA ILE A 163 -4.20 -35.02 12.27
C ILE A 163 -4.21 -35.61 10.85
N VAL A 164 -5.32 -35.48 10.11
CA VAL A 164 -5.42 -36.02 8.75
C VAL A 164 -4.40 -35.37 7.82
N THR A 165 -4.25 -34.03 7.84
CA THR A 165 -3.29 -33.31 6.99
C THR A 165 -1.83 -33.62 7.36
N SER A 166 -1.50 -33.78 8.64
CA SER A 166 -0.12 -34.11 9.06
C SER A 166 0.25 -35.57 8.74
N LEU A 167 -0.60 -36.56 9.06
CA LEU A 167 -0.26 -37.96 8.74
C LEU A 167 -0.24 -38.26 7.25
N PHE A 168 -1.00 -37.54 6.42
CA PHE A 168 -0.93 -37.70 4.95
C PHE A 168 0.47 -37.39 4.39
N LEU A 169 1.28 -36.60 5.11
CA LEU A 169 2.68 -36.33 4.78
C LEU A 169 3.63 -37.35 5.43
N CYS A 170 3.42 -37.71 6.71
CA CYS A 170 4.27 -38.70 7.40
C CYS A 170 4.22 -40.11 6.76
N ILE A 171 3.10 -40.52 6.18
CA ILE A 171 2.96 -41.84 5.53
C ILE A 171 3.60 -41.88 4.12
N VAL A 172 3.95 -40.71 3.56
CA VAL A 172 4.51 -40.59 2.20
C VAL A 172 6.05 -40.63 2.18
N TYR A 173 6.72 -40.54 3.34
CA TYR A 173 8.18 -40.61 3.44
C TYR A 173 8.62 -41.70 4.42
N GLU A 174 9.26 -42.76 3.89
CA GLU A 174 10.08 -43.69 4.68
C GLU A 174 11.34 -42.96 5.18
N VAL A 175 11.29 -42.44 6.41
CA VAL A 175 12.45 -41.79 7.04
C VAL A 175 13.06 -42.72 8.07
N HIS A 176 14.04 -43.51 7.63
CA HIS A 176 15.00 -44.16 8.52
C HIS A 176 16.44 -43.79 8.15
N ASP A 177 16.82 -43.91 6.88
CA ASP A 177 18.24 -43.87 6.46
C ASP A 177 18.71 -42.50 5.91
N ALA A 178 17.84 -41.50 5.83
CA ALA A 178 18.12 -40.20 5.18
C ALA A 178 18.33 -39.01 6.15
N LEU A 179 18.43 -39.25 7.47
CA LEU A 179 18.55 -38.17 8.48
C LEU A 179 19.92 -38.07 9.17
N GLU A 180 20.82 -39.02 8.95
CA GLU A 180 22.18 -39.01 9.54
C GLU A 180 23.18 -38.19 8.70
N ASP A 181 22.98 -38.09 7.38
CA ASP A 181 23.90 -37.40 6.43
C ASP A 181 23.64 -35.89 6.20
N LEU A 182 22.77 -35.24 6.99
CA LEU A 182 22.53 -33.79 6.85
C LEU A 182 23.57 -32.97 7.65
N PRO A 183 24.35 -32.08 7.00
CA PRO A 183 25.40 -31.31 7.68
C PRO A 183 24.83 -30.28 8.65
N SER A 184 25.58 -30.02 9.73
CA SER A 184 25.25 -29.03 10.76
C SER A 184 25.19 -27.60 10.18
N PRO A 185 24.20 -26.76 10.59
CA PRO A 185 24.23 -25.34 10.27
C PRO A 185 25.42 -24.64 10.97
N PRO A 186 26.03 -23.61 10.36
CA PRO A 186 27.13 -22.86 10.97
C PRO A 186 26.66 -22.06 12.19
N PRO A 187 27.53 -21.81 13.18
CA PRO A 187 27.19 -21.00 14.36
C PRO A 187 26.95 -19.53 13.98
N PRO A 188 26.07 -18.81 14.70
CA PRO A 188 25.77 -17.41 14.42
C PRO A 188 26.97 -16.50 14.71
N LEU A 189 27.14 -15.48 13.85
CA LEU A 189 28.20 -14.48 13.97
C LEU A 189 28.04 -13.61 15.23
N SER A 190 29.17 -13.31 15.89
CA SER A 190 29.23 -12.49 17.09
C SER A 190 28.92 -11.00 16.80
N PRO A 191 28.20 -10.29 17.68
CA PRO A 191 27.97 -8.86 17.54
C PRO A 191 29.25 -8.03 17.83
N PRO A 192 29.40 -6.82 17.24
CA PRO A 192 30.54 -5.95 17.49
C PRO A 192 30.51 -5.33 18.91
N PRO A 193 31.66 -4.96 19.48
CA PRO A 193 31.77 -4.55 20.87
C PRO A 193 31.26 -3.11 21.12
N THR A 194 30.16 -2.98 21.88
CA THR A 194 29.69 -1.69 22.41
C THR A 194 30.17 -1.48 23.86
N THR A 195 30.98 -0.45 24.09
CA THR A 195 31.39 -0.02 25.44
C THR A 195 30.22 0.59 26.22
N SER A 196 29.91 0.06 27.40
CA SER A 196 29.06 0.72 28.40
C SER A 196 29.90 1.55 29.38
N PRO A 197 29.28 2.38 30.25
CA PRO A 197 29.06 1.86 31.61
C PRO A 197 27.83 2.42 32.37
N HIS A 198 27.08 1.52 33.04
CA HIS A 198 26.38 1.73 34.33
C HIS A 198 25.25 2.82 34.43
N LYS A 199 24.32 2.80 35.41
CA LYS A 199 24.12 1.92 36.59
C LYS A 199 22.64 1.80 37.02
N GLN A 200 22.29 0.62 37.54
CA GLN A 200 21.26 0.25 38.54
C GLN A 200 20.15 1.25 38.93
N THR A 201 18.90 0.76 38.89
CA THR A 201 17.79 1.15 39.78
C THR A 201 17.09 -0.10 40.33
N GLU A 202 16.72 -0.06 41.61
CA GLU A 202 15.79 -1.01 42.24
C GLU A 202 14.70 -0.22 42.99
N ASP A 203 13.53 -0.85 43.10
CA ASP A 203 12.82 -1.12 44.37
C ASP A 203 11.36 -0.59 44.53
N LYS A 204 10.52 -1.49 45.07
CA LYS A 204 9.17 -1.37 45.69
C LYS A 204 8.03 -0.54 45.08
N GLY A 205 6.83 -1.12 45.15
CA GLY A 205 5.54 -0.42 45.17
C GLY A 205 4.34 -1.32 44.86
N VAL A 206 3.60 -1.77 45.89
CA VAL A 206 2.41 -2.63 45.75
C VAL A 206 1.24 -2.00 46.52
N GLN A 207 0.01 -2.08 45.99
CA GLN A 207 -1.18 -2.71 46.61
C GLN A 207 -2.51 -2.16 46.04
N CYS A 208 -3.59 -2.93 46.20
CA CYS A 208 -4.94 -2.70 45.66
C CYS A 208 -5.93 -2.34 46.78
N GLU A 209 -7.14 -1.91 46.42
CA GLU A 209 -8.38 -2.19 47.15
C GLU A 209 -9.45 -2.66 46.13
N GLU A 210 -10.49 -3.36 46.60
CA GLU A 210 -11.43 -4.18 45.81
C GLU A 210 -12.91 -3.76 46.01
N GLU A 211 -13.83 -4.74 46.07
CA GLU A 211 -15.28 -4.69 46.42
C GLU A 211 -16.32 -4.34 45.32
N ASP A 212 -17.52 -4.97 45.26
CA ASP A 212 -17.83 -6.42 45.43
C ASP A 212 -19.25 -6.81 44.90
N GLU A 213 -19.54 -8.12 44.98
CA GLU A 213 -20.84 -8.83 45.15
C GLU A 213 -21.92 -8.94 44.03
N GLU A 214 -22.01 -10.16 43.50
CA GLU A 214 -23.17 -11.09 43.56
C GLU A 214 -24.49 -10.87 42.76
N LYS A 215 -24.70 -11.77 41.76
CA LYS A 215 -25.85 -12.69 41.54
C LYS A 215 -27.31 -12.13 41.58
N LYS A 216 -28.19 -12.51 40.64
CA LYS A 216 -28.76 -13.88 40.55
C LYS A 216 -29.52 -14.23 39.25
N ASP A 217 -29.60 -15.53 38.98
CA ASP A 217 -30.52 -16.27 38.07
C ASP A 217 -32.02 -15.87 38.15
N SER A 218 -32.91 -16.16 37.17
CA SER A 218 -32.81 -16.83 35.84
C SER A 218 -34.07 -16.55 34.99
N GLY A 219 -34.09 -16.88 33.70
CA GLY A 219 -35.31 -16.85 32.85
C GLY A 219 -35.07 -17.22 31.38
N VAL A 220 -36.00 -17.92 30.72
CA VAL A 220 -35.80 -18.55 29.40
C VAL A 220 -36.74 -18.01 28.31
N ALA A 221 -36.12 -17.47 27.24
CA ALA A 221 -36.51 -17.41 25.81
C ALA A 221 -37.89 -16.87 25.34
N SER A 222 -37.86 -16.27 24.13
CA SER A 222 -38.97 -16.06 23.16
C SER A 222 -40.12 -15.10 23.57
N THR A 223 -40.76 -14.30 22.70
CA THR A 223 -40.59 -14.03 21.25
C THR A 223 -41.21 -12.67 20.87
N GLU A 224 -40.68 -12.05 19.81
CA GLU A 224 -41.34 -11.16 18.83
C GLU A 224 -42.16 -9.89 19.20
N ASP A 225 -42.12 -8.96 18.24
CA ASP A 225 -43.03 -7.86 17.89
C ASP A 225 -43.27 -6.58 18.76
N SER A 226 -42.84 -5.46 18.17
CA SER A 226 -43.68 -4.33 17.75
C SER A 226 -44.83 -3.83 18.65
N GLY A 227 -44.61 -2.69 19.32
CA GLY A 227 -45.70 -1.90 19.93
C GLY A 227 -45.25 -0.49 20.33
N SER A 228 -46.00 0.54 19.90
CA SER A 228 -45.74 1.95 20.21
C SER A 228 -46.74 2.52 21.22
N SER A 229 -46.33 3.54 21.99
CA SER A 229 -47.20 4.51 22.70
C SER A 229 -47.95 3.95 23.93
N HIS A 230 -48.39 4.72 24.94
CA HIS A 230 -48.15 6.12 25.36
C HIS A 230 -48.67 6.29 26.82
N ILE A 231 -48.38 7.43 27.47
CA ILE A 231 -49.18 8.05 28.57
C ILE A 231 -49.16 7.34 29.96
N THR A 232 -49.51 7.92 31.12
CA THR A 232 -49.13 9.17 31.85
C THR A 232 -49.79 9.15 33.24
N ALA A 233 -49.06 9.36 34.35
CA ALA A 233 -49.53 9.89 35.67
C ALA A 233 -48.33 9.92 36.66
N ALA A 234 -47.91 10.99 37.35
CA ALA A 234 -48.58 11.93 38.27
C ALA A 234 -48.62 11.44 39.74
N ALA A 235 -48.28 12.22 40.79
CA ALA A 235 -47.61 13.54 40.88
C ALA A 235 -46.60 13.57 42.07
N ILE A 236 -46.49 14.45 43.10
CA ILE A 236 -47.26 15.59 43.66
C ILE A 236 -46.28 16.57 44.39
N ALA A 237 -46.31 17.89 44.06
CA ALA A 237 -45.90 19.07 44.88
C ALA A 237 -44.45 19.20 45.49
N ALA A 238 -43.88 20.38 45.80
CA ALA A 238 -44.08 21.78 45.34
C ALA A 238 -42.98 22.74 45.88
N LYS A 239 -42.94 23.99 45.36
CA LYS A 239 -42.36 25.24 45.93
C LYS A 239 -40.83 25.37 46.18
N SER A 240 -40.15 25.99 45.20
CA SER A 240 -39.57 27.36 45.29
C SER A 240 -38.82 27.82 46.57
N MET A 241 -37.52 28.11 46.42
CA MET A 241 -36.99 29.48 46.62
C MET A 241 -35.65 29.72 45.89
N MET A 242 -35.20 30.98 45.80
CA MET A 242 -34.00 31.44 45.08
C MET A 242 -32.92 31.93 46.05
N SER A 243 -31.62 31.86 45.69
CA SER A 243 -30.66 32.98 45.72
C SER A 243 -29.19 32.57 45.46
N HIS A 244 -28.39 33.50 44.93
CA HIS A 244 -26.91 33.49 44.96
C HIS A 244 -26.39 34.49 46.02
N PRO A 245 -25.14 34.33 46.50
CA PRO A 245 -24.07 35.29 46.16
C PRO A 245 -22.73 34.58 45.82
N SER A 246 -21.68 35.12 45.16
CA SER A 246 -21.25 36.44 44.63
C SER A 246 -20.24 37.27 45.47
N HIS A 247 -18.97 37.33 45.00
CA HIS A 247 -17.83 38.21 45.42
C HIS A 247 -17.31 38.05 46.88
N ALA A 248 -16.13 38.51 47.32
CA ALA A 248 -14.97 39.25 46.76
C ALA A 248 -13.66 38.80 47.54
N VAL A 249 -12.39 38.79 47.06
CA VAL A 249 -11.43 39.83 46.55
C VAL A 249 -10.63 40.59 47.65
N VAL A 250 -9.27 40.68 47.53
CA VAL A 250 -8.28 41.61 48.18
C VAL A 250 -7.93 41.37 49.69
N MET A 251 -6.71 41.58 50.27
CA MET A 251 -5.28 41.74 49.87
C MET A 251 -4.31 41.80 51.10
N ALA A 252 -3.02 41.43 50.94
CA ALA A 252 -1.82 41.96 51.65
C ALA A 252 -1.68 41.70 53.21
N LYS A 253 -0.58 41.99 53.96
CA LYS A 253 0.77 42.59 53.72
C LYS A 253 1.78 42.27 54.88
N GLY A 254 3.11 42.28 54.60
CA GLY A 254 4.21 42.46 55.60
C GLY A 254 4.67 41.23 56.41
N GLY A 255 5.83 41.20 57.07
CA GLY A 255 6.93 42.19 57.20
C GLY A 255 8.21 41.61 57.87
N GLN A 256 9.36 42.29 57.72
CA GLN A 256 10.75 41.88 58.13
C GLN A 256 11.13 42.40 59.55
N PRO A 257 12.31 42.10 60.21
CA PRO A 257 13.68 42.35 59.66
C PRO A 257 14.93 41.56 60.18
N LEU A 258 16.03 41.65 59.38
CA LEU A 258 17.49 41.72 59.72
C LEU A 258 18.19 40.63 60.58
N SER A 259 19.42 40.17 60.28
CA SER A 259 20.45 40.48 59.24
C SER A 259 21.44 39.28 59.10
N GLY A 260 22.55 39.26 58.34
CA GLY A 260 23.26 40.27 57.55
C GLY A 260 24.63 39.77 57.00
N PHE A 261 25.40 40.66 56.35
CA PHE A 261 26.73 40.46 55.69
C PHE A 261 26.81 39.52 54.46
N ILE A 262 27.71 39.88 53.53
CA ILE A 262 27.93 39.30 52.18
C ILE A 262 29.43 39.55 51.79
N PRO A 263 30.05 38.88 50.79
CA PRO A 263 29.89 39.30 49.37
C PRO A 263 30.03 38.20 48.27
N SER A 264 29.63 38.54 47.03
CA SER A 264 30.07 37.97 45.71
C SER A 264 29.91 36.46 45.41
N THR A 265 29.47 36.00 44.23
CA THR A 265 29.01 36.70 42.99
C THR A 265 28.04 35.82 42.18
N SER A 266 26.81 36.32 41.99
CA SER A 266 25.90 36.24 40.82
C SER A 266 25.93 35.05 39.82
N ILE A 267 24.72 34.53 39.50
CA ILE A 267 24.47 33.40 38.58
C ILE A 267 23.77 33.88 37.27
N PRO A 268 22.72 33.28 36.64
CA PRO A 268 22.62 33.19 35.18
C PRO A 268 21.59 34.17 34.57
N SER A 269 21.22 33.96 33.29
CA SER A 269 20.02 34.55 32.67
C SER A 269 19.17 33.50 31.93
N HIS A 270 17.87 33.78 31.82
CA HIS A 270 16.83 32.94 31.25
C HIS A 270 15.91 33.81 30.36
N PHE A 271 15.28 33.20 29.35
CA PHE A 271 14.06 33.68 28.64
C PHE A 271 14.10 34.98 27.78
N THR A 272 13.70 34.80 26.51
CA THR A 272 12.89 35.69 25.63
C THR A 272 13.04 37.21 25.64
N CYS A 273 13.22 37.78 24.44
CA CYS A 273 12.41 38.93 23.99
C CYS A 273 12.29 38.97 22.44
N SER A 274 11.57 39.97 21.93
CA SER A 274 11.17 40.15 20.52
C SER A 274 11.67 41.47 19.91
N CYS A 275 11.24 41.73 18.67
CA CYS A 275 11.17 43.04 17.96
C CYS A 275 12.35 43.47 17.05
N SER A 276 11.99 43.56 15.76
CA SER A 276 12.05 44.73 14.86
C SER A 276 13.36 45.23 14.21
N ASP A 277 13.11 45.90 13.08
CA ASP A 277 13.84 47.02 12.46
C ASP A 277 14.94 46.83 11.39
N THR A 278 14.47 47.05 10.14
CA THR A 278 15.02 47.96 9.11
C THR A 278 15.99 47.48 8.03
N ILE A 279 15.91 48.19 6.90
CA ILE A 279 16.56 48.00 5.60
C ILE A 279 17.65 49.07 5.41
N PRO A 280 18.78 48.77 4.76
CA PRO A 280 19.63 49.75 4.09
C PRO A 280 19.44 49.72 2.56
N GLU A 281 19.33 50.90 1.92
CA GLU A 281 19.20 51.06 0.46
C GLU A 281 20.23 52.08 -0.09
N SER A 282 20.79 51.80 -1.29
CA SER A 282 21.68 52.69 -2.08
C SER A 282 23.06 53.04 -1.45
N ILE A 283 24.11 53.56 -2.13
CA ILE A 283 24.41 54.02 -3.52
C ILE A 283 25.87 53.55 -3.86
N ILE A 284 26.64 53.83 -4.94
CA ILE A 284 26.69 54.81 -6.05
C ILE A 284 27.06 54.08 -7.38
N SER A 285 26.62 54.59 -8.53
CA SER A 285 26.78 54.03 -9.89
C SER A 285 28.18 54.10 -10.55
N ARG A 286 28.48 53.14 -11.45
CA ARG A 286 29.20 53.29 -12.74
C ARG A 286 28.71 52.22 -13.74
N GLY A 287 28.60 52.43 -15.06
CA GLY A 287 28.77 53.69 -15.80
C GLY A 287 29.18 53.61 -17.29
N VAL A 288 28.67 52.66 -18.10
CA VAL A 288 28.88 52.57 -19.58
C VAL A 288 27.57 52.04 -20.19
N GLN A 289 26.75 52.76 -20.96
CA GLN A 289 26.91 53.46 -22.26
C GLN A 289 26.62 52.56 -23.48
N VAL A 290 25.74 53.05 -24.38
CA VAL A 290 25.12 52.35 -25.51
C VAL A 290 25.69 52.87 -26.84
N LEU A 291 25.82 52.00 -27.86
CA LEU A 291 25.38 52.21 -29.27
C LEU A 291 25.69 50.95 -30.14
N PRO A 292 24.91 50.67 -31.21
CA PRO A 292 25.07 49.47 -32.06
C PRO A 292 25.76 49.75 -33.42
N ARG A 293 26.26 48.69 -34.07
CA ARG A 293 26.70 48.56 -35.49
C ARG A 293 27.20 47.12 -35.74
N ASP A 294 27.28 46.57 -36.96
CA ASP A 294 26.59 46.77 -38.27
C ASP A 294 26.97 45.56 -39.18
N THR A 295 26.43 45.47 -40.41
CA THR A 295 26.78 44.48 -41.49
C THR A 295 26.44 42.99 -41.21
N ALA A 296 25.63 42.27 -42.01
CA ALA A 296 25.73 41.86 -43.43
C ALA A 296 26.66 40.64 -43.64
N SER A 297 26.42 39.69 -44.56
CA SER A 297 25.75 39.82 -45.88
C SER A 297 25.17 38.47 -46.41
N LEU A 298 24.19 38.55 -47.33
CA LEU A 298 23.92 37.64 -48.48
C LEU A 298 23.80 36.11 -48.22
N SER A 299 22.81 35.36 -48.71
CA SER A 299 21.68 35.59 -49.64
C SER A 299 20.69 34.38 -49.51
N SER A 300 19.64 34.11 -50.30
CA SER A 300 19.17 34.58 -51.61
C SER A 300 17.63 34.46 -51.76
N THR A 301 17.11 34.27 -52.98
CA THR A 301 15.68 34.18 -53.42
C THR A 301 15.63 33.32 -54.72
N PRO A 302 14.49 32.96 -55.38
CA PRO A 302 13.11 33.47 -55.21
C PRO A 302 11.96 32.44 -55.37
N SER A 303 10.73 32.96 -55.51
CA SER A 303 9.58 32.40 -56.26
C SER A 303 8.78 31.23 -55.66
N GLU A 304 7.45 31.13 -55.81
CA GLU A 304 6.46 32.12 -56.28
C GLU A 304 5.04 31.81 -55.74
N SER A 305 4.11 32.75 -55.90
CA SER A 305 2.66 32.57 -55.65
C SER A 305 1.88 32.75 -56.95
N PRO A 306 0.60 32.31 -57.00
CA PRO A 306 -0.39 33.26 -57.50
C PRO A 306 -1.75 33.26 -56.75
N CYS A 307 -2.51 34.35 -56.96
CA CYS A 307 -3.91 34.52 -56.60
C CYS A 307 -4.83 33.44 -57.22
N ALA A 308 -5.95 32.99 -56.64
CA ALA A 308 -7.04 33.64 -55.91
C ALA A 308 -8.08 34.38 -56.80
N GLN A 309 -9.33 33.89 -56.82
CA GLN A 309 -10.56 34.65 -57.13
C GLN A 309 -11.83 33.95 -56.59
N GLN A 310 -13.01 34.54 -56.78
CA GLN A 310 -14.18 34.43 -55.87
C GLN A 310 -15.43 33.77 -56.47
N SER A 311 -16.30 33.21 -55.61
CA SER A 311 -17.75 33.07 -55.83
C SER A 311 -18.53 33.39 -54.54
N ARG A 312 -19.81 33.80 -54.64
CA ARG A 312 -20.56 34.51 -53.57
C ARG A 312 -21.79 33.76 -53.03
N LEU A 313 -22.37 34.31 -51.94
CA LEU A 313 -23.74 34.12 -51.41
C LEU A 313 -23.96 32.80 -50.62
N SER A 314 -24.77 32.74 -49.54
CA SER A 314 -25.42 33.80 -48.74
C SER A 314 -25.97 33.27 -47.41
N THR A 315 -25.95 34.09 -46.34
CA THR A 315 -26.81 34.06 -45.12
C THR A 315 -26.84 32.79 -44.25
N ALA A 316 -27.03 32.83 -42.92
CA ALA A 316 -27.59 33.88 -42.07
C ALA A 316 -26.80 34.08 -40.74
N SER A 317 -27.27 34.98 -39.89
CA SER A 317 -26.53 35.60 -38.77
C SER A 317 -26.89 35.10 -37.37
N CYS A 318 -25.89 34.94 -36.50
CA CYS A 318 -25.99 35.03 -35.04
C CYS A 318 -24.91 35.98 -34.48
N PRO A 319 -25.16 36.68 -33.34
CA PRO A 319 -24.31 37.81 -32.92
C PRO A 319 -23.09 37.40 -32.09
N THR A 320 -21.91 37.86 -32.49
CA THR A 320 -20.69 37.83 -31.65
C THR A 320 -20.70 39.01 -30.65
N PRO A 321 -20.49 38.80 -29.34
CA PRO A 321 -20.25 39.90 -28.41
C PRO A 321 -18.91 40.59 -28.71
N LYS A 322 -18.85 41.90 -28.51
CA LYS A 322 -17.63 42.70 -28.77
C LYS A 322 -16.57 42.42 -27.71
N VAL A 323 -15.38 42.00 -28.11
CA VAL A 323 -14.19 42.04 -27.26
C VAL A 323 -13.82 43.50 -27.00
N GLN A 324 -14.12 44.01 -25.80
CA GLN A 324 -13.54 45.25 -25.30
C GLN A 324 -12.29 44.92 -24.50
N SER A 325 -11.11 45.26 -25.05
CA SER A 325 -9.84 45.20 -24.32
C SER A 325 -9.80 46.29 -23.25
N ARG A 326 -10.30 46.00 -22.05
CA ARG A 326 -10.02 46.80 -20.86
C ARG A 326 -8.69 46.34 -20.26
N CYS A 327 -7.65 47.16 -20.39
CA CYS A 327 -6.54 47.12 -19.45
C CYS A 327 -7.08 47.58 -18.08
N SER A 328 -7.31 46.64 -17.16
CA SER A 328 -7.45 46.95 -15.74
C SER A 328 -6.08 47.29 -15.14
N SER A 329 -6.04 48.28 -14.26
CA SER A 329 -4.85 48.57 -13.45
C SER A 329 -4.62 47.47 -12.40
N LYS A 330 -3.35 47.22 -12.07
CA LYS A 330 -2.87 46.06 -11.29
C LYS A 330 -3.23 46.04 -9.79
N GLU A 331 -4.30 46.71 -9.35
CA GLU A 331 -4.58 46.95 -7.91
C GLU A 331 -5.89 46.34 -7.39
N ASN A 332 -6.82 45.90 -8.25
CA ASN A 332 -8.18 45.53 -7.83
C ASN A 332 -8.47 44.02 -7.65
N ILE A 333 -7.56 43.11 -8.00
CA ILE A 333 -7.81 41.65 -7.92
C ILE A 333 -7.75 41.12 -6.47
N LEU A 334 -7.15 41.85 -5.54
CA LEU A 334 -6.91 41.42 -4.15
C LEU A 334 -7.82 42.08 -3.08
N ARG A 335 -8.96 42.70 -3.48
CA ARG A 335 -9.81 43.48 -2.55
C ARG A 335 -11.34 43.33 -2.74
N ALA A 336 -11.81 42.15 -3.12
CA ALA A 336 -13.19 41.74 -2.85
C ALA A 336 -13.22 40.96 -1.51
N SER A 337 -13.42 41.66 -0.39
CA SER A 337 -13.46 41.05 0.95
C SER A 337 -14.85 40.47 1.32
N HIS A 338 -15.81 40.56 0.41
CA HIS A 338 -17.15 39.99 0.49
C HIS A 338 -17.59 39.52 -0.90
N SER A 339 -18.32 38.42 -0.93
CA SER A 339 -18.97 37.85 -2.13
C SER A 339 -20.15 38.70 -2.60
N ALA A 340 -20.44 38.63 -3.91
CA ALA A 340 -21.63 39.20 -4.54
C ALA A 340 -22.83 38.22 -4.58
N VAL A 341 -22.72 37.03 -3.99
CA VAL A 341 -23.80 36.02 -3.94
C VAL A 341 -24.92 36.44 -2.99
N ASP A 342 -26.08 36.78 -3.57
CA ASP A 342 -27.25 37.24 -2.81
C ASP A 342 -28.01 36.10 -2.12
N ILE A 343 -27.61 35.82 -0.89
CA ILE A 343 -28.26 34.86 0.01
C ILE A 343 -29.65 35.29 0.51
N THR A 344 -30.06 36.55 0.32
CA THR A 344 -31.32 37.07 0.90
C THR A 344 -32.58 36.56 0.18
N LYS A 345 -32.44 36.12 -1.09
CA LYS A 345 -33.57 35.81 -1.98
C LYS A 345 -33.97 34.34 -2.00
N VAL A 346 -33.80 33.63 -0.87
CA VAL A 346 -34.11 32.19 -0.67
C VAL A 346 -35.36 31.70 -1.41
N ALA A 347 -36.50 32.40 -1.29
CA ALA A 347 -37.76 31.99 -1.93
C ALA A 347 -37.67 31.86 -3.47
N ARG A 348 -36.82 32.67 -4.10
CA ARG A 348 -36.59 32.73 -5.55
C ARG A 348 -35.52 31.75 -6.05
N ARG A 349 -34.94 30.89 -5.19
CA ARG A 349 -33.94 29.91 -5.62
C ARG A 349 -34.47 28.96 -6.71
N HIS A 350 -33.57 28.57 -7.61
CA HIS A 350 -33.86 27.70 -8.73
C HIS A 350 -34.53 26.39 -8.28
N ARG A 351 -35.69 26.05 -8.88
CA ARG A 351 -36.41 24.79 -8.63
C ARG A 351 -36.04 23.67 -9.60
N MET A 352 -35.43 24.04 -10.73
CA MET A 352 -34.72 23.15 -11.66
C MET A 352 -33.28 23.66 -11.76
N SER A 353 -32.30 22.76 -11.77
CA SER A 353 -30.89 23.16 -11.86
C SER A 353 -30.61 23.94 -13.17
N PRO A 354 -29.92 25.09 -13.11
CA PRO A 354 -29.61 25.88 -14.31
C PRO A 354 -28.64 25.17 -15.26
N PHE A 355 -27.86 24.20 -14.78
CA PHE A 355 -26.92 23.44 -15.59
C PHE A 355 -27.62 22.28 -16.33
N PRO A 356 -27.36 22.08 -17.63
CA PRO A 356 -27.88 20.94 -18.38
C PRO A 356 -27.33 19.61 -17.82
N LEU A 357 -28.01 18.52 -18.14
CA LEU A 357 -27.63 17.17 -17.70
C LEU A 357 -26.69 16.55 -18.75
N THR A 358 -25.40 16.43 -18.41
CA THR A 358 -24.33 16.03 -19.35
C THR A 358 -24.17 14.51 -19.35
N SER A 359 -24.01 13.85 -20.51
CA SER A 359 -23.65 12.43 -20.54
C SER A 359 -22.26 12.18 -19.94
N MET A 360 -22.02 10.96 -19.43
CA MET A 360 -20.73 10.60 -18.84
C MET A 360 -19.57 10.85 -19.82
N ASP A 361 -19.68 10.32 -21.03
CA ASP A 361 -18.60 10.37 -22.02
C ASP A 361 -18.25 11.81 -22.39
N LYS A 362 -19.28 12.67 -22.55
CA LYS A 362 -19.07 14.10 -22.78
C LYS A 362 -18.39 14.77 -21.59
N ALA A 363 -18.82 14.49 -20.36
CA ALA A 363 -18.20 15.05 -19.17
C ALA A 363 -16.72 14.63 -19.05
N PHE A 364 -16.40 13.36 -19.30
CA PHE A 364 -15.06 12.81 -19.29
C PHE A 364 -14.16 13.43 -20.38
N ILE A 365 -14.67 13.50 -21.62
CA ILE A 365 -13.98 14.15 -22.74
C ILE A 365 -13.72 15.63 -22.43
N THR A 366 -14.71 16.39 -21.96
CA THR A 366 -14.55 17.81 -21.62
C THR A 366 -13.55 18.04 -20.49
N VAL A 367 -13.45 17.15 -19.49
CA VAL A 367 -12.38 17.20 -18.49
C VAL A 367 -11.00 17.03 -19.15
N LEU A 368 -10.81 16.01 -19.98
CA LEU A 368 -9.52 15.76 -20.63
C LEU A 368 -9.16 16.82 -21.68
N GLU A 369 -10.13 17.40 -22.40
CA GLU A 369 -9.90 18.50 -23.36
C GLU A 369 -9.44 19.78 -22.66
N MET A 370 -10.12 20.18 -21.59
CA MET A 370 -9.86 21.45 -20.90
C MET A 370 -8.63 21.41 -19.98
N THR A 371 -8.23 20.22 -19.53
CA THR A 371 -7.05 19.99 -18.68
C THR A 371 -5.74 20.25 -19.42
N PRO A 372 -4.82 21.10 -18.92
CA PRO A 372 -3.50 21.30 -19.51
C PRO A 372 -2.56 20.11 -19.22
N VAL A 373 -1.45 20.04 -19.96
CA VAL A 373 -0.21 19.39 -19.47
C VAL A 373 0.60 20.48 -18.76
N LEU A 374 1.28 20.15 -17.66
CA LEU A 374 2.10 21.12 -16.93
C LEU A 374 3.44 21.41 -17.63
N GLY A 375 4.22 22.30 -17.02
CA GLY A 375 5.61 22.53 -17.44
C GLY A 375 6.58 21.48 -16.91
N ASN A 376 7.81 21.52 -17.42
CA ASN A 376 8.86 20.59 -17.03
C ASN A 376 9.57 21.01 -15.72
N GLU A 377 10.28 20.07 -15.09
CA GLU A 377 11.32 20.31 -14.08
C GLU A 377 12.43 19.26 -14.18
N ILE A 378 13.61 19.57 -13.60
CA ILE A 378 14.72 18.62 -13.49
C ILE A 378 14.72 18.03 -12.08
N ILE A 379 14.85 16.71 -11.98
CA ILE A 379 14.90 15.97 -10.71
C ILE A 379 16.04 14.94 -10.70
N ASN A 380 16.42 14.50 -9.49
CA ASN A 380 17.29 13.34 -9.35
C ASN A 380 16.54 12.08 -9.80
N TYR A 381 17.25 11.15 -10.46
CA TYR A 381 16.65 9.94 -11.02
C TYR A 381 15.90 9.08 -9.98
N ARG A 382 16.28 9.16 -8.70
CA ARG A 382 15.63 8.42 -7.59
C ARG A 382 14.19 8.88 -7.34
N ASP A 383 13.91 10.15 -7.60
CA ASP A 383 12.58 10.76 -7.43
C ASP A 383 11.69 10.56 -8.69
N GLY A 384 12.17 9.79 -9.68
CA GLY A 384 11.52 9.56 -10.96
C GLY A 384 10.35 8.58 -10.95
N MET A 385 10.05 7.91 -9.84
CA MET A 385 8.96 6.92 -9.78
C MET A 385 7.59 7.57 -10.10
N GLY A 386 6.91 7.07 -11.13
CA GLY A 386 5.63 7.61 -11.61
C GLY A 386 5.74 8.91 -12.44
N ARG A 387 6.95 9.44 -12.63
CA ARG A 387 7.20 10.63 -13.46
C ARG A 387 7.19 10.27 -14.94
N VAL A 388 6.87 11.25 -15.78
CA VAL A 388 6.97 11.13 -17.25
C VAL A 388 8.17 11.93 -17.74
N LEU A 389 9.04 11.30 -18.53
CA LEU A 389 10.21 11.96 -19.12
C LEU A 389 9.79 13.07 -20.10
N ALA A 390 10.38 14.26 -19.93
CA ALA A 390 10.21 15.39 -20.83
C ALA A 390 11.31 15.46 -21.91
N GLN A 391 12.37 14.66 -21.78
CA GLN A 391 13.49 14.51 -22.70
C GLN A 391 13.66 13.05 -23.15
N ASP A 392 14.40 12.84 -24.25
CA ASP A 392 15.02 11.55 -24.54
C ASP A 392 16.29 11.35 -23.69
N VAL A 393 16.65 10.10 -23.41
CA VAL A 393 17.85 9.74 -22.63
C VAL A 393 18.73 8.79 -23.43
N TYR A 394 20.00 9.15 -23.56
CA TYR A 394 20.99 8.45 -24.38
C TYR A 394 22.10 7.84 -23.54
N ALA A 395 22.57 6.64 -23.92
CA ALA A 395 23.71 6.00 -23.31
C ALA A 395 25.02 6.70 -23.69
N LYS A 396 25.75 7.21 -22.68
CA LYS A 396 27.07 7.85 -22.87
C LYS A 396 28.21 6.85 -23.08
N ASP A 397 28.01 5.61 -22.61
CA ASP A 397 28.97 4.50 -22.60
C ASP A 397 28.30 3.22 -23.15
N ASN A 398 29.09 2.15 -23.39
CA ASN A 398 28.59 0.85 -23.81
C ASN A 398 28.27 -0.05 -22.60
N LEU A 399 27.31 -0.96 -22.74
CA LEU A 399 27.05 -2.05 -21.78
C LEU A 399 27.15 -3.43 -22.48
N PRO A 400 28.03 -4.34 -22.01
CA PRO A 400 29.17 -4.05 -21.12
C PRO A 400 30.19 -3.12 -21.81
N PRO A 401 31.01 -2.37 -21.05
CA PRO A 401 32.01 -1.45 -21.61
C PRO A 401 33.28 -2.16 -22.09
N PHE A 402 33.54 -3.36 -21.57
CA PHE A 402 34.59 -4.32 -21.98
C PHE A 402 33.91 -5.63 -22.43
N PRO A 403 34.57 -6.53 -23.18
CA PRO A 403 34.04 -7.87 -23.41
C PRO A 403 34.01 -8.61 -22.07
N ALA A 404 32.85 -9.10 -21.64
CA ALA A 404 32.63 -9.64 -20.30
C ALA A 404 32.24 -11.12 -20.33
N SER A 405 32.74 -11.91 -19.37
CA SER A 405 32.34 -13.31 -19.24
C SER A 405 30.86 -13.46 -18.86
N VAL A 406 30.20 -14.47 -19.44
CA VAL A 406 28.84 -14.90 -19.07
C VAL A 406 28.85 -15.98 -17.98
N LYS A 407 29.99 -16.63 -17.73
CA LYS A 407 30.15 -17.75 -16.79
C LYS A 407 31.40 -17.63 -15.93
N ASP A 408 31.42 -18.38 -14.83
CA ASP A 408 32.64 -18.73 -14.10
C ASP A 408 33.34 -19.89 -14.83
N GLY A 409 34.67 -19.81 -14.97
CA GLY A 409 35.45 -20.78 -15.73
C GLY A 409 36.74 -20.18 -16.27
N TYR A 410 37.02 -20.41 -17.56
CA TYR A 410 38.30 -20.02 -18.17
C TYR A 410 38.09 -19.31 -19.50
N ALA A 411 38.76 -18.18 -19.70
CA ALA A 411 38.92 -17.54 -21.00
C ALA A 411 39.97 -18.32 -21.81
N VAL A 412 39.55 -18.82 -22.97
CA VAL A 412 40.32 -19.71 -23.83
C VAL A 412 40.48 -19.13 -25.23
N ARG A 413 41.36 -19.76 -26.00
CA ARG A 413 41.43 -19.60 -27.46
C ARG A 413 40.67 -20.79 -28.08
N ALA A 414 39.52 -20.55 -28.68
CA ALA A 414 38.67 -21.59 -29.27
C ALA A 414 39.43 -22.41 -30.34
N ALA A 415 40.37 -21.77 -31.04
CA ALA A 415 41.26 -22.42 -32.02
C ALA A 415 42.23 -23.47 -31.42
N ASP A 416 42.48 -23.46 -30.11
CA ASP A 416 43.34 -24.45 -29.45
C ASP A 416 42.59 -25.74 -29.11
N GLY A 417 41.25 -25.68 -29.02
CA GLY A 417 40.39 -26.83 -28.75
C GLY A 417 40.54 -27.46 -27.36
N PRO A 418 40.11 -28.72 -27.18
CA PRO A 418 40.24 -29.48 -25.93
C PRO A 418 41.69 -29.80 -25.52
N GLY A 419 41.86 -30.22 -24.27
CA GLY A 419 43.12 -30.70 -23.69
C GLY A 419 43.73 -29.76 -22.65
N ASP A 420 44.95 -30.10 -22.25
CA ASP A 420 45.60 -29.58 -21.04
C ASP A 420 46.23 -28.19 -21.32
N ARG A 421 46.05 -27.23 -20.42
CA ARG A 421 46.41 -25.81 -20.59
C ARG A 421 47.05 -25.24 -19.33
N PHE A 422 47.99 -24.32 -19.52
CA PHE A 422 48.57 -23.53 -18.43
C PHE A 422 47.64 -22.36 -18.07
N ILE A 423 47.34 -22.21 -16.79
CA ILE A 423 46.62 -21.04 -16.27
C ILE A 423 47.66 -19.93 -16.03
N ILE A 424 47.46 -18.77 -16.64
CA ILE A 424 48.41 -17.63 -16.54
C ILE A 424 47.98 -16.56 -15.52
N GLY A 425 47.00 -16.88 -14.67
CA GLY A 425 46.40 -15.99 -13.68
C GLY A 425 44.87 -15.92 -13.82
N GLU A 426 44.28 -14.90 -13.20
CA GLU A 426 42.83 -14.67 -13.12
C GLU A 426 42.45 -13.27 -13.62
N SER A 427 41.23 -13.16 -14.17
CA SER A 427 40.51 -11.89 -14.37
C SER A 427 39.33 -11.84 -13.41
N GLN A 428 39.32 -10.86 -12.52
CA GLN A 428 38.27 -10.64 -11.51
C GLN A 428 37.37 -9.45 -11.88
N ALA A 429 36.11 -9.49 -11.43
CA ALA A 429 35.17 -8.40 -11.66
C ALA A 429 35.58 -7.11 -10.93
N GLY A 430 36.02 -6.11 -11.70
CA GLY A 430 36.44 -4.79 -11.21
C GLY A 430 37.84 -4.38 -11.68
N GLU A 431 38.68 -5.32 -12.07
CA GLU A 431 40.03 -5.06 -12.58
C GLU A 431 40.16 -5.42 -14.07
N GLN A 432 40.99 -4.66 -14.81
CA GLN A 432 41.24 -4.93 -16.22
C GLN A 432 42.48 -5.83 -16.35
N PRO A 433 42.36 -7.07 -16.88
CA PRO A 433 43.49 -7.97 -17.04
C PRO A 433 44.56 -7.37 -17.97
N ILE A 434 45.81 -7.39 -17.50
CA ILE A 434 47.00 -6.86 -18.19
C ILE A 434 47.74 -7.90 -19.03
N LEU A 435 47.50 -9.19 -18.79
CA LEU A 435 48.14 -10.29 -19.51
C LEU A 435 47.37 -10.64 -20.79
N THR A 436 48.08 -11.24 -21.76
CA THR A 436 47.52 -11.71 -23.02
C THR A 436 47.61 -13.24 -23.06
N VAL A 437 46.48 -13.90 -23.36
CA VAL A 437 46.39 -15.35 -23.48
C VAL A 437 47.00 -15.80 -24.81
N MET A 438 48.10 -16.54 -24.75
CA MET A 438 48.82 -17.08 -25.91
C MET A 438 48.35 -18.52 -26.23
N PRO A 439 48.73 -19.13 -27.38
CA PRO A 439 48.39 -20.51 -27.69
C PRO A 439 48.84 -21.49 -26.59
N GLY A 440 47.95 -22.39 -26.16
CA GLY A 440 48.19 -23.36 -25.09
C GLY A 440 48.00 -22.80 -23.66
N GLN A 441 47.63 -21.53 -23.53
CA GLN A 441 47.34 -20.87 -22.25
C GLN A 441 45.84 -20.60 -22.10
N VAL A 442 45.41 -20.43 -20.84
CA VAL A 442 44.08 -19.93 -20.46
C VAL A 442 44.21 -18.98 -19.27
N MET A 443 43.17 -18.18 -19.00
CA MET A 443 43.07 -17.37 -17.79
C MET A 443 41.77 -17.72 -17.07
N ARG A 444 41.81 -17.88 -15.75
CA ARG A 444 40.59 -18.03 -14.94
C ARG A 444 39.74 -16.77 -15.06
N VAL A 445 38.43 -16.90 -15.22
CA VAL A 445 37.50 -15.77 -15.26
C VAL A 445 36.26 -16.03 -14.40
N THR A 446 35.78 -14.98 -13.75
CA THR A 446 34.50 -14.98 -13.03
C THR A 446 33.41 -14.30 -13.86
N THR A 447 32.15 -14.59 -13.55
CA THR A 447 30.98 -14.06 -14.24
C THR A 447 30.97 -12.53 -14.19
N GLY A 448 30.93 -11.88 -15.35
CA GLY A 448 31.02 -10.42 -15.48
C GLY A 448 32.43 -9.84 -15.44
N ALA A 449 33.48 -10.62 -15.19
CA ALA A 449 34.86 -10.15 -15.32
C ALA A 449 35.24 -9.86 -16.79
N PRO A 450 36.20 -8.95 -17.06
CA PRO A 450 36.63 -8.68 -18.42
C PRO A 450 37.42 -9.86 -19.02
N ILE A 451 37.23 -10.12 -20.30
CA ILE A 451 38.01 -11.11 -21.06
C ILE A 451 39.40 -10.53 -21.37
N PRO A 452 40.50 -11.25 -21.10
CA PRO A 452 41.85 -10.82 -21.44
C PRO A 452 42.08 -10.76 -22.95
N CYS A 453 43.08 -9.99 -23.37
CA CYS A 453 43.52 -9.98 -24.75
C CYS A 453 43.98 -11.39 -25.19
N GLY A 454 43.75 -11.75 -26.46
CA GLY A 454 44.20 -13.01 -27.05
C GLY A 454 43.22 -14.20 -26.90
N ALA A 455 42.34 -14.17 -25.89
CA ALA A 455 41.22 -15.10 -25.76
C ALA A 455 40.02 -14.67 -26.63
N ASP A 456 39.24 -15.64 -27.12
CA ASP A 456 38.06 -15.40 -27.98
C ASP A 456 36.83 -16.23 -27.62
N ALA A 457 36.89 -17.06 -26.57
CA ALA A 457 35.76 -17.78 -25.99
C ALA A 457 35.93 -17.99 -24.48
N VAL A 458 34.84 -18.31 -23.77
CA VAL A 458 34.89 -18.84 -22.40
C VAL A 458 34.43 -20.29 -22.41
N VAL A 459 35.07 -21.11 -21.58
CA VAL A 459 34.59 -22.45 -21.19
C VAL A 459 34.18 -22.39 -19.73
N GLN A 460 32.95 -22.79 -19.44
CA GLN A 460 32.42 -22.85 -18.08
C GLN A 460 33.19 -23.88 -17.24
N VAL A 461 33.32 -23.65 -15.93
CA VAL A 461 34.12 -24.51 -15.03
C VAL A 461 33.67 -25.98 -15.04
N GLU A 462 32.38 -26.23 -15.27
CA GLU A 462 31.78 -27.57 -15.33
C GLU A 462 32.28 -28.42 -16.53
N ASP A 463 32.83 -27.79 -17.57
CA ASP A 463 33.42 -28.44 -18.75
C ASP A 463 34.96 -28.56 -18.64
N THR A 464 35.50 -28.60 -17.42
CA THR A 464 36.95 -28.66 -17.15
C THR A 464 37.34 -29.62 -16.01
N GLU A 465 38.60 -30.08 -16.01
CA GLU A 465 39.21 -30.81 -14.89
C GLU A 465 40.48 -30.08 -14.42
N LEU A 466 40.58 -29.75 -13.14
CA LEU A 466 41.82 -29.19 -12.56
C LEU A 466 42.90 -30.29 -12.54
N LEU A 467 44.12 -29.98 -13.03
CA LEU A 467 45.23 -30.92 -13.15
C LEU A 467 46.37 -30.64 -12.18
N ARG A 468 46.64 -29.35 -11.89
CA ARG A 468 47.62 -28.94 -10.89
C ARG A 468 47.23 -27.61 -10.25
N GLU A 469 47.43 -27.54 -8.94
CA GLU A 469 47.33 -26.38 -8.07
C GLU A 469 48.69 -26.09 -7.40
N SER A 470 48.81 -24.96 -6.69
CA SER A 470 49.97 -24.63 -5.87
C SER A 470 50.07 -25.52 -4.61
N GLU A 471 51.25 -25.59 -3.97
CA GLU A 471 51.48 -26.47 -2.79
C GLU A 471 50.63 -26.09 -1.56
N ASP A 472 50.08 -24.88 -1.53
CA ASP A 472 49.18 -24.33 -0.52
C ASP A 472 47.69 -24.31 -0.97
N GLY A 473 47.38 -24.75 -2.19
CA GLY A 473 46.02 -24.81 -2.74
C GLY A 473 45.36 -23.45 -3.01
N THR A 474 46.15 -22.39 -3.21
CA THR A 474 45.65 -21.02 -3.44
C THR A 474 45.59 -20.61 -4.91
N GLU A 475 46.47 -21.16 -5.76
CA GLU A 475 46.50 -20.87 -7.20
C GLU A 475 46.27 -22.14 -8.03
N GLU A 476 45.38 -22.04 -9.03
CA GLU A 476 45.19 -23.06 -10.07
C GLU A 476 46.25 -22.86 -11.16
N LEU A 477 47.02 -23.90 -11.50
CA LEU A 477 48.19 -23.81 -12.38
C LEU A 477 47.99 -24.47 -13.75
N GLU A 478 47.33 -25.63 -13.80
CA GLU A 478 47.03 -26.35 -15.04
C GLU A 478 45.62 -26.96 -15.01
N VAL A 479 44.90 -26.86 -16.13
CA VAL A 479 43.51 -27.33 -16.29
C VAL A 479 43.34 -28.05 -17.63
N ARG A 480 42.51 -29.09 -17.67
CA ARG A 480 42.03 -29.74 -18.89
C ARG A 480 40.73 -29.09 -19.34
N ILE A 481 40.72 -28.58 -20.57
CA ILE A 481 39.50 -28.18 -21.26
C ILE A 481 38.88 -29.43 -21.90
N LEU A 482 37.66 -29.81 -21.51
CA LEU A 482 37.01 -31.04 -22.02
C LEU A 482 36.32 -30.82 -23.37
N VAL A 483 35.88 -29.60 -23.66
CA VAL A 483 34.98 -29.29 -24.80
C VAL A 483 35.63 -28.40 -25.87
N GLN A 484 35.19 -28.57 -27.11
CA GLN A 484 35.56 -27.67 -28.21
C GLN A 484 34.71 -26.40 -28.15
N ALA A 485 35.24 -25.35 -27.53
CA ALA A 485 34.62 -24.03 -27.49
C ALA A 485 34.39 -23.45 -28.91
N ARG A 486 33.41 -22.56 -29.05
CA ARG A 486 33.17 -21.79 -30.29
C ARG A 486 33.65 -20.35 -30.12
N PRO A 487 34.23 -19.69 -31.15
CA PRO A 487 34.54 -18.26 -31.07
C PRO A 487 33.30 -17.43 -30.69
N GLY A 488 33.45 -16.54 -29.71
CA GLY A 488 32.37 -15.74 -29.12
C GLY A 488 31.47 -16.47 -28.12
N GLN A 489 31.73 -17.74 -27.80
CA GLN A 489 30.97 -18.48 -26.78
C GLN A 489 31.16 -17.85 -25.39
N ASP A 490 30.04 -17.73 -24.66
CA ASP A 490 29.97 -17.29 -23.26
C ASP A 490 30.68 -15.95 -22.97
N ILE A 491 30.75 -15.08 -23.99
CA ILE A 491 31.23 -13.70 -23.91
C ILE A 491 30.13 -12.73 -24.34
N ARG A 492 29.84 -11.72 -23.53
CA ARG A 492 29.09 -10.51 -23.93
C ARG A 492 30.09 -9.49 -24.51
N PRO A 493 30.13 -9.24 -25.83
CA PRO A 493 31.03 -8.24 -26.41
C PRO A 493 30.68 -6.81 -25.98
N ILE A 494 31.60 -5.87 -26.24
CA ILE A 494 31.40 -4.44 -25.93
C ILE A 494 30.11 -3.93 -26.61
N GLY A 495 29.20 -3.38 -25.81
CA GLY A 495 27.92 -2.84 -26.30
C GLY A 495 26.95 -3.90 -26.82
N HIS A 496 26.99 -5.12 -26.26
CA HIS A 496 26.02 -6.17 -26.53
C HIS A 496 24.60 -5.79 -26.08
N ASP A 497 24.47 -5.20 -24.90
CA ASP A 497 23.19 -4.93 -24.25
C ASP A 497 22.70 -3.49 -24.48
N ILE A 498 23.63 -2.53 -24.48
CA ILE A 498 23.37 -1.11 -24.76
C ILE A 498 24.59 -0.52 -25.50
N LYS A 499 24.38 0.25 -26.57
CA LYS A 499 25.45 0.92 -27.31
C LYS A 499 25.56 2.39 -26.94
N ARG A 500 26.78 2.91 -26.91
CA ARG A 500 27.05 4.34 -26.79
C ARG A 500 26.35 5.12 -27.92
N GLY A 501 25.55 6.11 -27.55
CA GLY A 501 24.71 6.91 -28.45
C GLY A 501 23.29 6.35 -28.66
N GLU A 502 22.96 5.19 -28.08
CA GLU A 502 21.62 4.61 -28.16
C GLU A 502 20.63 5.33 -27.24
N CYS A 503 19.39 5.53 -27.72
CA CYS A 503 18.31 6.11 -26.93
C CYS A 503 17.69 5.03 -26.04
N VAL A 504 18.03 5.02 -24.75
CA VAL A 504 17.61 3.97 -23.81
C VAL A 504 16.21 4.22 -23.22
N LEU A 505 15.79 5.48 -23.12
CA LEU A 505 14.43 5.88 -22.71
C LEU A 505 13.98 7.07 -23.56
N ALA A 506 12.79 6.97 -24.13
CA ALA A 506 12.20 8.04 -24.93
C ALA A 506 11.41 9.05 -24.08
N LYS A 507 11.28 10.27 -24.61
CA LYS A 507 10.34 11.29 -24.13
C LYS A 507 8.92 10.73 -24.11
N GLY A 508 8.19 10.99 -23.03
CA GLY A 508 6.83 10.47 -22.82
C GLY A 508 6.76 9.10 -22.13
N THR A 509 7.91 8.44 -21.87
CA THR A 509 7.93 7.24 -21.02
C THR A 509 7.56 7.61 -19.58
N HIS A 510 6.56 6.90 -19.04
CA HIS A 510 6.15 6.94 -17.64
C HIS A 510 6.96 5.90 -16.84
N MET A 511 7.80 6.36 -15.90
CA MET A 511 8.87 5.57 -15.31
C MET A 511 8.41 4.71 -14.12
N GLY A 512 8.71 3.42 -14.19
CA GLY A 512 8.70 2.49 -13.06
C GLY A 512 10.12 2.06 -12.67
N ALA A 513 10.23 1.04 -11.83
CA ALA A 513 11.52 0.64 -11.24
C ALA A 513 12.60 0.24 -12.28
N SER A 514 12.19 -0.33 -13.41
CA SER A 514 13.09 -0.71 -14.51
C SER A 514 13.75 0.51 -15.16
N GLU A 515 12.97 1.57 -15.37
CA GLU A 515 13.43 2.81 -16.01
C GLU A 515 14.39 3.56 -15.07
N ILE A 516 14.09 3.60 -13.77
CA ILE A 516 14.98 4.15 -12.73
C ILE A 516 16.31 3.36 -12.67
N GLY A 517 16.25 2.04 -12.80
CA GLY A 517 17.43 1.18 -12.94
C GLY A 517 18.25 1.53 -14.19
N LEU A 518 17.59 1.66 -15.34
CA LEU A 518 18.24 1.96 -16.62
C LEU A 518 18.91 3.35 -16.63
N LEU A 519 18.30 4.36 -16.00
CA LEU A 519 18.93 5.68 -15.75
C LEU A 519 20.23 5.56 -14.94
N ALA A 520 20.22 4.71 -13.90
CA ALA A 520 21.43 4.44 -13.12
C ALA A 520 22.49 3.69 -13.95
N THR A 521 22.08 2.71 -14.78
CA THR A 521 22.95 1.94 -15.67
C THR A 521 23.69 2.82 -16.69
N VAL A 522 23.02 3.80 -17.31
CA VAL A 522 23.70 4.78 -18.19
C VAL A 522 24.34 5.94 -17.42
N GLY A 523 24.22 5.96 -16.10
CA GLY A 523 24.75 7.00 -15.22
C GLY A 523 24.23 8.40 -15.57
N VAL A 524 22.93 8.52 -15.82
CA VAL A 524 22.20 9.78 -16.00
C VAL A 524 21.38 10.02 -14.73
N THR A 525 21.97 10.78 -13.79
CA THR A 525 21.44 10.92 -12.43
C THR A 525 20.46 12.07 -12.26
N GLU A 526 20.39 13.00 -13.22
CA GLU A 526 19.44 14.10 -13.26
C GLU A 526 18.66 14.00 -14.59
N VAL A 527 17.34 14.16 -14.54
CA VAL A 527 16.45 14.02 -15.71
C VAL A 527 15.37 15.10 -15.75
N GLU A 528 15.10 15.63 -16.95
CA GLU A 528 13.96 16.50 -17.19
C GLU A 528 12.66 15.68 -17.28
N VAL A 529 11.69 16.01 -16.43
CA VAL A 529 10.39 15.34 -16.30
C VAL A 529 9.24 16.35 -16.33
N GLN A 530 8.03 15.84 -16.54
CA GLN A 530 6.79 16.60 -16.33
C GLN A 530 6.54 16.82 -14.83
N LYS A 531 6.05 18.03 -14.48
CA LYS A 531 5.63 18.37 -13.12
C LYS A 531 4.43 17.55 -12.67
N PHE A 532 4.43 17.14 -11.40
CA PHE A 532 3.22 16.67 -10.75
C PHE A 532 2.31 17.88 -10.40
N PRO A 533 0.99 17.81 -10.64
CA PRO A 533 0.04 18.81 -10.18
C PRO A 533 -0.01 18.87 -8.65
N VAL A 534 0.02 20.08 -8.09
CA VAL A 534 -0.32 20.29 -6.68
C VAL A 534 -1.85 20.34 -6.54
N VAL A 535 -2.40 19.59 -5.58
CA VAL A 535 -3.85 19.40 -5.44
C VAL A 535 -4.35 19.86 -4.07
N ALA A 536 -5.16 20.92 -4.03
CA ALA A 536 -5.81 21.39 -2.82
C ALA A 536 -7.18 20.70 -2.61
N VAL A 537 -7.49 20.32 -1.36
CA VAL A 537 -8.75 19.64 -0.99
C VAL A 537 -9.42 20.32 0.19
N MET A 538 -10.71 20.66 0.03
CA MET A 538 -11.61 21.19 1.08
C MET A 538 -12.92 20.40 1.14
N SER A 539 -13.50 20.28 2.32
CA SER A 539 -14.90 19.85 2.50
C SER A 539 -15.78 21.05 2.87
N THR A 540 -17.02 21.06 2.38
CA THR A 540 -17.98 22.14 2.62
C THR A 540 -19.26 21.58 3.24
N GLY A 541 -19.65 22.10 4.41
CA GLY A 541 -20.87 21.65 5.09
C GLY A 541 -20.97 22.15 6.52
N ASN A 542 -22.03 22.88 6.87
CA ASN A 542 -22.29 23.31 8.25
C ASN A 542 -22.55 22.12 9.21
N GLU A 543 -22.88 20.93 8.70
CA GLU A 543 -23.02 19.68 9.46
C GLU A 543 -21.67 19.03 9.82
N LEU A 544 -20.56 19.49 9.23
CA LEU A 544 -19.27 18.83 9.39
C LEU A 544 -18.56 19.21 10.70
N LEU A 545 -17.69 18.29 11.11
CA LEU A 545 -16.66 18.38 12.15
C LEU A 545 -15.42 17.63 11.66
N ASN A 546 -14.25 17.85 12.24
CA ASN A 546 -13.03 17.13 11.88
C ASN A 546 -13.07 15.66 12.39
N PRO A 547 -12.25 14.75 11.84
CA PRO A 547 -12.12 13.38 12.35
C PRO A 547 -11.82 13.28 13.85
N GLU A 548 -11.09 14.26 14.39
CA GLU A 548 -10.63 14.34 15.78
C GLU A 548 -11.71 14.85 16.75
N ASP A 549 -12.73 15.55 16.25
CA ASP A 549 -13.78 16.19 17.07
C ASP A 549 -14.82 15.17 17.56
N ASP A 550 -15.42 15.41 18.73
CA ASP A 550 -16.55 14.60 19.23
C ASP A 550 -17.88 14.89 18.51
N LEU A 551 -18.80 13.92 18.50
CA LEU A 551 -20.09 14.08 17.82
C LEU A 551 -21.11 14.86 18.65
N HIS A 552 -21.77 15.80 17.98
CA HIS A 552 -22.79 16.68 18.54
C HIS A 552 -24.12 16.51 17.76
N PRO A 553 -25.29 16.89 18.32
CA PRO A 553 -26.56 16.77 17.61
C PRO A 553 -26.57 17.48 16.26
N GLY A 554 -26.94 16.75 15.20
CA GLY A 554 -26.96 17.26 13.82
C GLY A 554 -25.59 17.40 13.15
N LYS A 555 -24.51 16.87 13.76
CA LYS A 555 -23.15 16.89 13.21
C LYS A 555 -22.67 15.50 12.77
N ILE A 556 -21.76 15.47 11.80
CA ILE A 556 -21.02 14.29 11.34
C ILE A 556 -19.53 14.64 11.12
N ARG A 557 -18.65 13.63 11.17
CA ARG A 557 -17.22 13.81 10.88
C ARG A 557 -16.97 13.82 9.36
N ASP A 558 -16.16 14.76 8.91
CA ASP A 558 -15.67 14.85 7.53
C ASP A 558 -14.76 13.67 7.20
N SER A 559 -15.28 12.74 6.40
CA SER A 559 -14.53 11.59 5.88
C SER A 559 -14.09 11.78 4.42
N ASN A 560 -14.64 12.76 3.72
CA ASN A 560 -14.42 12.93 2.29
C ASN A 560 -13.04 13.55 2.03
N ARG A 561 -12.66 14.58 2.79
CA ARG A 561 -11.34 15.22 2.68
C ARG A 561 -10.22 14.20 2.86
N SER A 562 -10.27 13.40 3.93
CA SER A 562 -9.29 12.34 4.19
C SER A 562 -9.28 11.26 3.11
N THR A 563 -10.45 10.82 2.61
CA THR A 563 -10.55 9.82 1.54
C THR A 563 -9.97 10.35 0.22
N LEU A 564 -10.29 11.60 -0.15
CA LEU A 564 -9.81 12.24 -1.36
C LEU A 564 -8.28 12.47 -1.30
N LEU A 565 -7.78 13.04 -0.20
CA LEU A 565 -6.34 13.22 0.03
C LEU A 565 -5.58 11.89 -0.12
N ALA A 566 -6.06 10.82 0.52
CA ALA A 566 -5.44 9.50 0.39
C ALA A 566 -5.48 8.95 -1.05
N THR A 567 -6.60 9.11 -1.77
CA THR A 567 -6.72 8.68 -3.19
C THR A 567 -5.71 9.42 -4.09
N ILE A 568 -5.44 10.69 -3.80
CA ILE A 568 -4.50 11.52 -4.57
C ILE A 568 -3.05 11.16 -4.23
N GLN A 569 -2.77 10.88 -2.96
CA GLN A 569 -1.47 10.44 -2.45
C GLN A 569 -1.09 9.03 -2.91
N GLU A 570 -2.05 8.12 -3.08
CA GLU A 570 -1.83 6.77 -3.65
C GLU A 570 -1.30 6.84 -5.09
N HIS A 571 -1.60 7.92 -5.82
CA HIS A 571 -1.03 8.20 -7.14
C HIS A 571 0.23 9.09 -7.11
N GLY A 572 0.79 9.38 -5.94
CA GLY A 572 2.06 10.11 -5.77
C GLY A 572 1.97 11.64 -5.86
N TYR A 573 0.78 12.22 -6.01
CA TYR A 573 0.64 13.67 -6.19
C TYR A 573 0.74 14.45 -4.87
N PRO A 574 1.41 15.62 -4.85
CA PRO A 574 1.48 16.49 -3.67
C PRO A 574 0.13 17.15 -3.35
N THR A 575 -0.31 17.00 -2.09
CA THR A 575 -1.63 17.47 -1.64
C THR A 575 -1.57 18.62 -0.64
N ILE A 576 -2.53 19.55 -0.70
CA ILE A 576 -2.77 20.60 0.28
C ILE A 576 -4.15 20.38 0.93
N ASN A 577 -4.18 20.40 2.27
CA ASN A 577 -5.41 20.30 3.06
C ASN A 577 -5.88 21.72 3.42
N LEU A 578 -7.05 22.12 2.92
CA LEU A 578 -7.68 23.43 3.17
C LEU A 578 -8.77 23.38 4.26
N GLY A 579 -8.92 22.26 4.97
CA GLY A 579 -9.85 22.16 6.08
C GLY A 579 -11.32 21.94 5.71
N ILE A 580 -12.18 22.32 6.65
CA ILE A 580 -13.65 22.35 6.53
C ILE A 580 -14.06 23.81 6.39
N VAL A 581 -14.93 24.10 5.43
CA VAL A 581 -15.43 25.45 5.14
C VAL A 581 -16.94 25.48 5.36
N GLY A 582 -17.44 26.51 6.03
CA GLY A 582 -18.87 26.66 6.31
C GLY A 582 -19.66 27.00 5.04
N ASP A 583 -20.97 26.68 5.01
CA ASP A 583 -21.81 27.08 3.87
C ASP A 583 -22.19 28.57 3.98
N ASN A 584 -21.25 29.44 3.65
CA ASN A 584 -21.48 30.86 3.36
C ASN A 584 -20.54 31.31 2.22
N PRO A 585 -20.93 32.31 1.41
CA PRO A 585 -20.15 32.66 0.21
C PRO A 585 -18.76 33.24 0.50
N ASP A 586 -18.59 34.00 1.59
CA ASP A 586 -17.33 34.67 1.91
C ASP A 586 -16.23 33.65 2.29
N ASP A 587 -16.52 32.71 3.18
CA ASP A 587 -15.56 31.65 3.57
C ASP A 587 -15.22 30.74 2.37
N LEU A 588 -16.20 30.42 1.52
CA LEU A 588 -15.98 29.67 0.28
C LEU A 588 -15.06 30.41 -0.68
N LEU A 589 -15.28 31.72 -0.89
CA LEU A 589 -14.44 32.55 -1.76
C LEU A 589 -13.00 32.65 -1.23
N ASN A 590 -12.85 32.86 0.08
CA ASN A 590 -11.53 32.93 0.73
C ASN A 590 -10.76 31.61 0.60
N ALA A 591 -11.38 30.46 0.90
CA ALA A 591 -10.75 29.15 0.77
C ALA A 591 -10.40 28.80 -0.70
N LEU A 592 -11.24 29.19 -1.65
CA LEU A 592 -10.96 29.01 -3.08
C LEU A 592 -9.78 29.87 -3.53
N HIS A 593 -9.72 31.15 -3.14
CA HIS A 593 -8.55 32.01 -3.39
C HIS A 593 -7.26 31.42 -2.80
N GLU A 594 -7.31 30.89 -1.58
CA GLU A 594 -6.16 30.22 -0.96
C GLU A 594 -5.71 29.01 -1.80
N GLY A 595 -6.64 28.13 -2.19
CA GLY A 595 -6.37 26.98 -3.05
C GLY A 595 -5.78 27.38 -4.42
N ILE A 596 -6.37 28.37 -5.08
CA ILE A 596 -5.90 28.93 -6.36
C ILE A 596 -4.45 29.43 -6.27
N SER A 597 -4.08 30.08 -5.15
CA SER A 597 -2.74 30.61 -4.94
C SER A 597 -1.67 29.56 -4.61
N ARG A 598 -2.09 28.36 -4.14
CA ARG A 598 -1.18 27.32 -3.62
C ARG A 598 -1.15 26.01 -4.45
N ALA A 599 -2.14 25.77 -5.31
CA ALA A 599 -2.33 24.51 -6.02
C ALA A 599 -2.73 24.72 -7.50
N ASP A 600 -2.61 23.68 -8.33
CA ASP A 600 -3.02 23.69 -9.75
C ASP A 600 -4.43 23.13 -9.96
N VAL A 601 -4.85 22.25 -9.04
CA VAL A 601 -6.19 21.69 -8.97
C VAL A 601 -6.78 21.96 -7.60
N ILE A 602 -8.01 22.45 -7.55
CA ILE A 602 -8.81 22.58 -6.33
C ILE A 602 -9.95 21.57 -6.38
N ILE A 603 -10.12 20.80 -5.31
CA ILE A 603 -11.18 19.82 -5.14
C ILE A 603 -12.02 20.21 -3.94
N THR A 604 -13.33 20.32 -4.13
CA THR A 604 -14.29 20.52 -3.05
C THR A 604 -15.19 19.30 -2.89
N SER A 605 -15.78 19.14 -1.71
CA SER A 605 -16.76 18.08 -1.43
C SER A 605 -17.93 18.65 -0.62
N GLY A 606 -19.12 18.71 -1.24
CA GLY A 606 -20.33 19.29 -0.66
C GLY A 606 -20.86 20.48 -1.48
N GLY A 607 -21.92 21.16 -1.01
CA GLY A 607 -22.39 22.45 -1.56
C GLY A 607 -22.77 22.51 -3.06
N VAL A 608 -22.96 21.38 -3.75
CA VAL A 608 -23.14 21.31 -5.23
C VAL A 608 -24.51 20.85 -5.73
N SER A 609 -25.50 20.62 -4.87
CA SER A 609 -26.80 20.03 -5.25
C SER A 609 -27.83 21.10 -5.67
N MET A 610 -29.00 21.11 -5.03
CA MET A 610 -30.08 22.11 -5.15
C MET A 610 -30.54 22.59 -3.74
N GLY A 611 -29.66 22.45 -2.76
CA GLY A 611 -29.85 22.89 -1.38
C GLY A 611 -30.05 24.40 -1.26
N GLU A 612 -30.42 24.84 -0.06
CA GLU A 612 -30.58 26.28 0.22
C GLU A 612 -29.23 26.99 0.37
N LYS A 613 -28.22 26.25 0.84
CA LYS A 613 -26.87 26.75 1.11
C LYS A 613 -25.82 26.27 0.09
N ASP A 614 -26.26 25.76 -1.06
CA ASP A 614 -25.38 25.22 -2.11
C ASP A 614 -24.75 26.36 -2.95
N TYR A 615 -24.07 27.29 -2.27
CA TYR A 615 -23.57 28.55 -2.83
C TYR A 615 -22.36 28.37 -3.74
N LEU A 616 -21.64 27.24 -3.66
CA LEU A 616 -20.35 27.05 -4.33
C LEU A 616 -20.43 27.29 -5.85
N LYS A 617 -21.52 26.86 -6.49
CA LYS A 617 -21.75 27.09 -7.93
C LYS A 617 -21.94 28.57 -8.27
N GLN A 618 -22.46 29.35 -7.34
CA GLN A 618 -22.65 30.80 -7.49
C GLN A 618 -21.33 31.54 -7.23
N VAL A 619 -20.55 31.14 -6.22
CA VAL A 619 -19.21 31.71 -5.95
C VAL A 619 -18.27 31.48 -7.14
N LEU A 620 -18.29 30.29 -7.74
CA LEU A 620 -17.48 29.97 -8.92
C LEU A 620 -17.80 30.85 -10.14
N ASP A 621 -19.08 31.10 -10.42
CA ASP A 621 -19.55 31.86 -11.59
C ASP A 621 -19.51 33.39 -11.36
N ILE A 622 -20.03 33.84 -10.21
CA ILE A 622 -20.28 35.25 -9.90
C ILE A 622 -19.04 35.95 -9.31
N ASP A 623 -18.31 35.30 -8.40
CA ASP A 623 -17.19 35.95 -7.68
C ASP A 623 -15.83 35.64 -8.32
N LEU A 624 -15.60 34.37 -8.68
CA LEU A 624 -14.34 33.91 -9.28
C LEU A 624 -14.31 34.00 -10.81
N HIS A 625 -15.48 34.18 -11.46
CA HIS A 625 -15.64 34.17 -12.92
C HIS A 625 -15.04 32.92 -13.61
N ALA A 626 -15.06 31.77 -12.92
CA ALA A 626 -14.57 30.50 -13.44
C ALA A 626 -15.58 29.89 -14.43
N GLN A 627 -15.07 29.42 -15.57
CA GLN A 627 -15.91 28.79 -16.60
C GLN A 627 -16.37 27.40 -16.13
N ILE A 628 -17.62 27.30 -15.67
CA ILE A 628 -18.25 26.01 -15.34
C ILE A 628 -18.65 25.29 -16.64
N HIS A 629 -17.96 24.20 -16.97
CA HIS A 629 -18.19 23.43 -18.20
C HIS A 629 -19.39 22.49 -18.07
N PHE A 630 -19.59 21.90 -16.89
CA PHE A 630 -20.81 21.20 -16.52
C PHE A 630 -21.06 21.29 -15.01
N GLY A 631 -22.34 21.31 -14.63
CA GLY A 631 -22.77 21.28 -13.22
C GLY A 631 -23.64 20.08 -12.85
N ARG A 632 -23.88 19.15 -13.78
CA ARG A 632 -24.58 17.87 -13.56
C ARG A 632 -24.14 16.83 -14.59
N VAL A 633 -24.01 15.57 -14.16
CA VAL A 633 -23.66 14.42 -15.00
C VAL A 633 -24.70 13.30 -14.88
N PHE A 634 -25.05 12.67 -15.99
CA PHE A 634 -25.99 11.55 -16.08
C PHE A 634 -25.32 10.24 -15.63
N MET A 635 -25.12 10.11 -14.32
CA MET A 635 -24.42 8.98 -13.70
C MET A 635 -24.96 8.64 -12.30
N LYS A 636 -24.63 7.45 -11.82
CA LYS A 636 -24.93 6.98 -10.46
C LYS A 636 -23.72 6.26 -9.84
N PRO A 637 -23.30 6.61 -8.61
CA PRO A 637 -23.48 7.92 -7.97
C PRO A 637 -22.82 9.04 -8.81
N GLY A 638 -22.95 10.32 -8.39
CA GLY A 638 -22.25 11.44 -9.06
C GLY A 638 -23.10 12.51 -9.75
N LEU A 639 -24.43 12.47 -9.63
CA LEU A 639 -25.33 13.40 -10.36
C LEU A 639 -24.97 14.90 -10.30
N PRO A 640 -24.62 15.51 -9.15
CA PRO A 640 -24.34 16.95 -9.06
C PRO A 640 -22.87 17.34 -9.31
N THR A 641 -22.01 16.40 -9.70
CA THR A 641 -20.58 16.65 -9.97
C THR A 641 -20.41 17.79 -10.96
N THR A 642 -19.47 18.68 -10.65
CA THR A 642 -19.30 19.96 -11.32
C THR A 642 -17.82 20.18 -11.63
N PHE A 643 -17.52 20.66 -12.83
CA PHE A 643 -16.16 20.92 -13.29
C PHE A 643 -16.07 22.33 -13.90
N ALA A 644 -15.06 23.07 -13.48
CA ALA A 644 -14.78 24.42 -13.95
C ALA A 644 -13.28 24.64 -14.19
N THR A 645 -12.97 25.62 -15.02
CA THR A 645 -11.59 26.11 -15.23
C THR A 645 -11.51 27.61 -14.99
N LEU A 646 -10.39 28.05 -14.41
CA LEU A 646 -10.10 29.46 -14.17
C LEU A 646 -8.71 29.79 -14.71
N ASP A 647 -8.63 30.73 -15.66
CA ASP A 647 -7.39 31.12 -16.32
C ASP A 647 -6.89 32.44 -15.72
N ILE A 648 -5.74 32.39 -15.02
CA ILE A 648 -5.13 33.54 -14.31
C ILE A 648 -3.70 33.73 -14.80
N ASP A 649 -3.35 34.93 -15.28
CA ASP A 649 -2.02 35.28 -15.80
C ASP A 649 -1.46 34.27 -16.83
N GLY A 650 -2.36 33.68 -17.64
CA GLY A 650 -2.04 32.66 -18.64
C GLY A 650 -1.92 31.22 -18.10
N THR A 651 -2.03 31.03 -16.79
CA THR A 651 -2.04 29.70 -16.13
C THR A 651 -3.46 29.22 -15.91
N ARG A 652 -3.78 28.02 -16.40
CA ARG A 652 -5.07 27.36 -16.16
C ARG A 652 -5.08 26.59 -14.84
N LYS A 653 -6.03 26.93 -13.97
CA LYS A 653 -6.37 26.17 -12.75
C LYS A 653 -7.64 25.36 -12.99
N LEU A 654 -7.68 24.14 -12.44
CA LEU A 654 -8.84 23.25 -12.53
C LEU A 654 -9.61 23.23 -11.21
N ILE A 655 -10.94 23.20 -11.28
CA ILE A 655 -11.80 23.11 -10.10
C ILE A 655 -12.80 21.96 -10.26
N PHE A 656 -12.70 20.97 -9.38
CA PHE A 656 -13.62 19.84 -9.31
C PHE A 656 -14.47 19.96 -8.04
N ALA A 657 -15.75 20.31 -8.21
CA ALA A 657 -16.68 20.40 -7.09
C ALA A 657 -17.52 19.11 -7.04
N LEU A 658 -17.16 18.24 -6.08
CA LEU A 658 -17.63 16.86 -5.97
C LEU A 658 -18.83 16.74 -5.01
N PRO A 659 -19.66 15.70 -5.14
CA PRO A 659 -20.84 15.53 -4.28
C PRO A 659 -20.46 15.10 -2.86
N GLY A 660 -20.99 15.78 -1.85
CA GLY A 660 -20.69 15.51 -0.43
C GLY A 660 -21.10 14.12 0.11
N ASN A 661 -21.88 13.34 -0.62
CA ASN A 661 -22.14 11.93 -0.29
C ASN A 661 -20.85 11.11 -0.44
N PRO A 662 -20.26 10.50 0.62
CA PRO A 662 -18.89 9.99 0.61
C PRO A 662 -18.50 9.09 -0.56
N VAL A 663 -19.37 8.14 -0.94
CA VAL A 663 -19.14 7.26 -2.09
C VAL A 663 -19.04 8.05 -3.39
N SER A 664 -19.89 9.06 -3.54
CA SER A 664 -19.96 9.89 -4.75
C SER A 664 -18.67 10.67 -4.94
N ALA A 665 -18.11 11.24 -3.87
CA ALA A 665 -16.83 11.96 -3.91
C ALA A 665 -15.70 11.06 -4.44
N VAL A 666 -15.46 9.90 -3.83
CA VAL A 666 -14.36 9.01 -4.24
C VAL A 666 -14.58 8.34 -5.61
N VAL A 667 -15.82 7.99 -5.98
CA VAL A 667 -16.15 7.48 -7.33
C VAL A 667 -15.89 8.55 -8.41
N THR A 668 -16.29 9.80 -8.16
CA THR A 668 -16.12 10.88 -9.14
C THR A 668 -14.69 11.43 -9.17
N CYS A 669 -13.94 11.34 -8.07
CA CYS A 669 -12.49 11.53 -8.03
C CYS A 669 -11.80 10.53 -8.97
N ASN A 670 -12.07 9.24 -8.80
CA ASN A 670 -11.52 8.18 -9.66
C ASN A 670 -11.87 8.38 -11.15
N LEU A 671 -13.12 8.73 -11.46
CA LEU A 671 -13.58 8.86 -12.84
C LEU A 671 -13.16 10.15 -13.57
N PHE A 672 -12.94 11.27 -12.86
CA PHE A 672 -12.64 12.56 -13.49
C PHE A 672 -11.33 13.19 -13.03
N VAL A 673 -11.08 13.22 -11.71
CA VAL A 673 -9.88 13.88 -11.15
C VAL A 673 -8.63 13.10 -11.53
N ILE A 674 -8.58 11.78 -11.27
CA ILE A 674 -7.37 10.99 -11.50
C ILE A 674 -6.93 11.00 -12.99
N PRO A 675 -7.83 10.86 -13.99
CA PRO A 675 -7.47 11.08 -15.39
C PRO A 675 -6.98 12.50 -15.71
N ALA A 676 -7.54 13.54 -15.08
CA ALA A 676 -7.03 14.90 -15.24
C ALA A 676 -5.61 15.05 -14.67
N LEU A 677 -5.34 14.56 -13.45
CA LEU A 677 -4.01 14.60 -12.85
C LEU A 677 -2.98 13.82 -13.69
N ARG A 678 -3.36 12.65 -14.22
CA ARG A 678 -2.54 11.86 -15.16
C ARG A 678 -2.18 12.63 -16.42
N LYS A 679 -3.10 13.44 -16.97
CA LYS A 679 -2.82 14.31 -18.11
C LYS A 679 -1.91 15.49 -17.71
N MET A 680 -2.10 16.06 -16.53
CA MET A 680 -1.28 17.18 -16.04
C MET A 680 0.19 16.78 -15.86
N GLN A 681 0.48 15.57 -15.36
CA GLN A 681 1.83 14.99 -15.36
C GLN A 681 2.29 14.43 -16.72
N GLY A 682 1.53 14.67 -17.80
CA GLY A 682 1.92 14.34 -19.18
C GLY A 682 1.86 12.87 -19.58
N ILE A 683 1.11 12.00 -18.90
CA ILE A 683 0.84 10.66 -19.46
C ILE A 683 0.07 10.81 -20.77
N LEU A 684 0.61 10.22 -21.85
CA LEU A 684 0.10 10.32 -23.21
C LEU A 684 -1.33 9.75 -23.36
N ASP A 685 -1.61 8.63 -22.69
CA ASP A 685 -2.97 8.11 -22.53
C ASP A 685 -3.37 8.13 -21.03
N PRO A 686 -4.00 9.21 -20.55
CA PRO A 686 -4.33 9.38 -19.14
C PRO A 686 -5.57 8.58 -18.70
N ARG A 687 -6.20 7.81 -19.60
CA ARG A 687 -7.44 7.07 -19.33
C ARG A 687 -7.22 5.97 -18.26
N PRO A 688 -8.28 5.57 -17.54
CA PRO A 688 -8.19 4.44 -16.63
C PRO A 688 -8.15 3.11 -17.38
N THR A 689 -7.46 2.11 -16.80
CA THR A 689 -7.49 0.73 -17.31
C THR A 689 -8.88 0.14 -17.08
N ILE A 690 -9.52 -0.30 -18.16
CA ILE A 690 -10.80 -1.03 -18.12
C ILE A 690 -10.52 -2.48 -18.51
N ILE A 691 -11.00 -3.42 -17.70
CA ILE A 691 -10.90 -4.86 -17.96
C ILE A 691 -12.29 -5.50 -18.05
N LYS A 692 -12.38 -6.65 -18.73
CA LYS A 692 -13.58 -7.47 -18.75
C LYS A 692 -13.61 -8.41 -17.54
N ALA A 693 -14.73 -8.48 -16.84
CA ALA A 693 -14.92 -9.38 -15.68
C ALA A 693 -16.30 -10.04 -15.70
N ARG A 694 -16.44 -11.16 -14.99
CA ARG A 694 -17.72 -11.87 -14.78
C ARG A 694 -18.45 -11.35 -13.55
N LEU A 695 -19.74 -11.02 -13.66
CA LEU A 695 -20.55 -10.63 -12.49
C LEU A 695 -20.68 -11.79 -11.47
N SER A 696 -20.39 -11.56 -10.19
CA SER A 696 -20.57 -12.57 -9.13
C SER A 696 -22.03 -12.93 -8.84
N CYS A 697 -22.95 -12.00 -9.16
CA CYS A 697 -24.36 -12.02 -8.81
C CYS A 697 -25.14 -11.11 -9.77
N ASP A 698 -26.44 -11.33 -9.88
CA ASP A 698 -27.34 -10.52 -10.69
C ASP A 698 -27.44 -9.07 -10.18
N VAL A 699 -27.55 -8.10 -11.09
CA VAL A 699 -27.60 -6.66 -10.78
C VAL A 699 -28.67 -5.96 -11.62
N LYS A 700 -29.58 -5.23 -10.96
CA LYS A 700 -30.64 -4.46 -11.65
C LYS A 700 -30.13 -3.10 -12.10
N LEU A 701 -30.43 -2.72 -13.33
CA LEU A 701 -29.91 -1.50 -13.95
C LEU A 701 -30.72 -0.25 -13.58
N ASP A 702 -30.03 0.85 -13.28
CA ASP A 702 -30.61 2.19 -13.13
C ASP A 702 -30.85 2.83 -14.52
N PRO A 703 -31.76 3.81 -14.68
CA PRO A 703 -31.86 4.59 -15.91
C PRO A 703 -30.57 5.33 -16.32
N ARG A 704 -29.61 5.49 -15.40
CA ARG A 704 -28.26 6.03 -15.65
C ARG A 704 -27.21 4.92 -15.63
N PRO A 705 -26.06 5.09 -16.30
CA PRO A 705 -24.89 4.24 -16.04
C PRO A 705 -24.52 4.27 -14.55
N GLU A 706 -24.24 3.10 -13.99
CA GLU A 706 -23.98 2.92 -12.55
C GLU A 706 -22.57 2.38 -12.28
N TYR A 707 -21.83 3.13 -11.46
CA TYR A 707 -20.45 2.87 -11.06
C TYR A 707 -20.44 2.13 -9.73
N HIS A 708 -20.61 0.81 -9.83
CA HIS A 708 -20.85 -0.10 -8.71
C HIS A 708 -19.51 -0.69 -8.23
N ARG A 709 -19.20 -0.58 -6.94
CA ARG A 709 -17.88 -0.97 -6.40
C ARG A 709 -17.76 -2.48 -6.24
N CYS A 710 -16.63 -3.02 -6.68
CA CYS A 710 -16.36 -4.45 -6.64
C CYS A 710 -14.94 -4.79 -6.20
N ILE A 711 -14.80 -6.06 -5.81
CA ILE A 711 -13.53 -6.75 -5.66
C ILE A 711 -13.34 -7.64 -6.89
N LEU A 712 -12.29 -7.40 -7.65
CA LEU A 712 -11.83 -8.23 -8.75
C LEU A 712 -10.96 -9.36 -8.18
N THR A 713 -11.33 -10.61 -8.48
CA THR A 713 -10.62 -11.81 -8.05
C THR A 713 -10.41 -12.74 -9.23
N TRP A 714 -9.18 -13.17 -9.48
CA TRP A 714 -8.88 -14.25 -10.42
C TRP A 714 -9.03 -15.61 -9.73
N HIS A 715 -9.79 -16.52 -10.34
CA HIS A 715 -9.81 -17.91 -9.93
C HIS A 715 -8.74 -18.70 -10.71
N HIS A 716 -8.20 -19.74 -10.08
CA HIS A 716 -7.20 -20.60 -10.73
C HIS A 716 -7.80 -21.24 -11.99
N GLN A 717 -7.07 -21.16 -13.11
CA GLN A 717 -7.46 -21.65 -14.45
C GLN A 717 -8.66 -20.94 -15.11
N GLU A 718 -9.22 -19.87 -14.55
CA GLU A 718 -10.20 -19.02 -15.25
C GLU A 718 -9.54 -17.84 -16.00
N PRO A 719 -9.91 -17.55 -17.26
CA PRO A 719 -9.28 -16.48 -18.06
C PRO A 719 -9.84 -15.08 -17.77
N LEU A 720 -10.98 -14.97 -17.08
CA LEU A 720 -11.60 -13.70 -16.68
C LEU A 720 -11.70 -13.63 -15.15
N PRO A 721 -11.43 -12.47 -14.53
CA PRO A 721 -11.71 -12.27 -13.11
C PRO A 721 -13.22 -12.30 -12.86
N TRP A 722 -13.60 -12.68 -11.65
CA TRP A 722 -14.93 -12.41 -11.11
C TRP A 722 -14.93 -11.06 -10.41
N ALA A 723 -15.93 -10.23 -10.72
CA ALA A 723 -16.16 -8.96 -10.06
C ALA A 723 -17.26 -9.13 -8.99
N GLN A 724 -16.84 -9.17 -7.73
CA GLN A 724 -17.74 -9.33 -6.59
C GLN A 724 -18.21 -7.98 -6.06
N SER A 725 -19.52 -7.76 -6.08
CA SER A 725 -20.19 -6.62 -5.44
C SER A 725 -19.78 -6.44 -3.97
N THR A 726 -19.41 -5.22 -3.55
CA THR A 726 -19.18 -4.86 -2.14
C THR A 726 -20.47 -4.73 -1.31
N GLY A 727 -21.59 -5.27 -1.81
CA GLY A 727 -22.91 -5.24 -1.18
C GLY A 727 -23.67 -3.95 -1.49
N ASN A 728 -24.37 -3.41 -0.49
CA ASN A 728 -25.26 -2.25 -0.64
C ASN A 728 -24.51 -1.01 -1.17
N GLN A 729 -24.93 -0.52 -2.33
CA GLN A 729 -24.28 0.58 -3.05
C GLN A 729 -24.77 2.00 -2.69
N MET A 730 -25.63 2.16 -1.67
CA MET A 730 -26.14 3.47 -1.25
C MET A 730 -25.00 4.51 -1.12
N SER A 731 -25.18 5.69 -1.70
CA SER A 731 -24.10 6.68 -1.90
C SER A 731 -23.54 7.32 -0.63
N SER A 732 -24.19 7.12 0.51
CA SER A 732 -23.70 7.50 1.85
C SER A 732 -22.87 6.39 2.53
N ARG A 733 -22.96 5.14 2.07
CA ARG A 733 -22.36 3.96 2.70
C ARG A 733 -20.88 3.82 2.29
N LEU A 734 -20.00 4.58 2.93
CA LEU A 734 -18.55 4.53 2.68
C LEU A 734 -17.97 3.11 2.88
N MET A 735 -18.55 2.30 3.78
CA MET A 735 -18.16 0.90 4.00
C MET A 735 -18.13 0.02 2.74
N SER A 736 -18.92 0.31 1.69
CA SER A 736 -18.84 -0.42 0.41
C SER A 736 -17.70 0.04 -0.52
N MET A 737 -16.76 0.87 -0.04
CA MET A 737 -15.42 1.04 -0.64
C MET A 737 -14.34 0.16 0.02
N ARG A 738 -14.60 -0.46 1.18
CA ARG A 738 -13.57 -1.26 1.86
C ARG A 738 -13.15 -2.45 0.98
N SER A 739 -11.85 -2.50 0.67
CA SER A 739 -11.24 -3.51 -0.22
C SER A 739 -11.71 -3.49 -1.68
N ALA A 740 -12.37 -2.41 -2.13
CA ALA A 740 -12.74 -2.27 -3.54
C ALA A 740 -11.52 -1.91 -4.40
N ASN A 741 -11.15 -2.76 -5.36
CA ASN A 741 -10.08 -2.51 -6.34
C ASN A 741 -10.63 -2.21 -7.75
N GLY A 742 -11.96 -2.32 -7.96
CA GLY A 742 -12.61 -1.99 -9.23
C GLY A 742 -13.96 -1.27 -9.09
N LEU A 743 -14.34 -0.55 -10.15
CA LEU A 743 -15.68 -0.02 -10.39
C LEU A 743 -16.29 -0.71 -11.62
N LEU A 744 -17.33 -1.53 -11.40
CA LEU A 744 -18.19 -2.02 -12.46
C LEU A 744 -18.79 -0.82 -13.20
N MET A 745 -18.74 -0.84 -14.53
CA MET A 745 -19.30 0.17 -15.41
C MET A 745 -20.62 -0.35 -15.98
N LEU A 746 -21.68 -0.33 -15.16
CA LEU A 746 -22.98 -0.88 -15.54
C LEU A 746 -23.68 0.03 -16.57
N PRO A 747 -24.21 -0.51 -17.67
CA PRO A 747 -24.91 0.27 -18.69
C PRO A 747 -26.23 0.85 -18.15
N PRO A 748 -26.75 1.96 -18.72
CA PRO A 748 -28.08 2.43 -18.40
C PRO A 748 -29.13 1.40 -18.82
N LYS A 749 -30.16 1.24 -17.99
CA LYS A 749 -31.35 0.43 -18.27
C LYS A 749 -31.99 0.83 -19.61
N THR A 750 -32.35 -0.16 -20.41
CA THR A 750 -33.20 -0.02 -21.60
C THR A 750 -34.53 -0.77 -21.39
N GLU A 751 -35.40 -0.78 -22.41
CA GLU A 751 -36.61 -1.61 -22.39
C GLU A 751 -36.30 -3.11 -22.52
N GLN A 752 -35.16 -3.45 -23.12
CA GLN A 752 -34.71 -4.83 -23.35
C GLN A 752 -33.81 -5.34 -22.21
N TYR A 753 -32.86 -4.52 -21.78
CA TYR A 753 -31.90 -4.83 -20.71
C TYR A 753 -32.28 -4.08 -19.43
N VAL A 754 -32.86 -4.81 -18.49
CA VAL A 754 -33.39 -4.30 -17.21
C VAL A 754 -32.54 -4.72 -16.01
N GLU A 755 -31.88 -5.87 -16.13
CA GLU A 755 -30.92 -6.43 -15.19
C GLU A 755 -29.84 -7.19 -15.98
N LEU A 756 -28.71 -7.44 -15.33
CA LEU A 756 -27.62 -8.29 -15.80
C LEU A 756 -27.48 -9.48 -14.86
N HIS A 757 -27.09 -10.63 -15.38
CA HIS A 757 -27.07 -11.90 -14.66
C HIS A 757 -25.67 -12.34 -14.24
N LYS A 758 -25.60 -13.18 -13.20
CA LYS A 758 -24.34 -13.82 -12.75
C LYS A 758 -23.62 -14.52 -13.92
N GLY A 759 -22.33 -14.23 -14.06
CA GLY A 759 -21.47 -14.81 -15.09
C GLY A 759 -21.44 -14.03 -16.41
N GLU A 760 -22.34 -13.06 -16.61
CA GLU A 760 -22.25 -12.13 -17.75
C GLU A 760 -21.00 -11.26 -17.65
N VAL A 761 -20.47 -10.87 -18.81
CA VAL A 761 -19.20 -10.14 -18.94
C VAL A 761 -19.45 -8.64 -18.99
N VAL A 762 -18.91 -7.93 -18.02
CA VAL A 762 -19.06 -6.48 -17.84
C VAL A 762 -17.70 -5.78 -17.87
N ASP A 763 -17.71 -4.48 -18.16
CA ASP A 763 -16.54 -3.61 -18.03
C ASP A 763 -16.31 -3.20 -16.58
N VAL A 764 -15.04 -3.22 -16.16
CA VAL A 764 -14.60 -2.83 -14.82
C VAL A 764 -13.40 -1.89 -14.94
N MET A 765 -13.57 -0.65 -14.48
CA MET A 765 -12.46 0.27 -14.29
C MET A 765 -11.65 -0.14 -13.06
N VAL A 766 -10.34 -0.32 -13.22
CA VAL A 766 -9.41 -0.59 -12.11
C VAL A 766 -9.17 0.72 -11.34
N ILE A 767 -9.35 0.69 -10.01
CA ILE A 767 -9.17 1.84 -9.11
C ILE A 767 -8.17 1.62 -7.98
N GLY A 768 -7.71 0.37 -7.77
CA GLY A 768 -6.68 0.04 -6.79
C GLY A 768 -5.72 -1.01 -7.33
N ARG A 769 -4.65 -1.30 -6.59
CA ARG A 769 -3.74 -2.40 -6.94
C ARG A 769 -4.49 -3.73 -6.89
N LEU A 770 -4.31 -4.54 -7.95
CA LEU A 770 -4.88 -5.88 -8.11
C LEU A 770 -3.98 -6.94 -7.47
#